data_AF-A0A3N5V4U9-F1
#
_entry.id   AF-A0A3N5V4U9-F1
#
_cell.length_a   1.000
_cell.length_b   1.000
_cell.length_c   1.000
_cell.angle_alpha   90.00
_cell.angle_beta   90.00
_cell.angle_gamma   90.00
#
_symmetry.space_group_name_H-M   'P 1'
#
loop_
_entity.id
_entity.type
_entity.pdbx_description
1 polymer ?
#
loop_
_entity_poly.entity_id
_entity_poly.type
_entity_poly.pdbx_seq_one_letter_code
_entity_poly.pdbx_strand_id
1 'polypeptide(L)'
;LTPNTWTYFKKSFRWDASQPTKILFSADPTARLWVNGRVVLTRVMRFVSPQITVEEIDLAGYLQEGRNSIVVLHHWWGVPTFQRSRGGSPGIAIHGDFLKTDSTWLWRNADEFLNHSHQTIGGNAQRIRFPVIMDARLMDSDRAKWAKAVAVRSEAWSHPVLKETPPLTRKEEFPVRVVAVGTVTPPPLAEAPHPAAPVSWLVKHSCYKKDFARAKEEGDSLTKLQPGKDGYATLDFGKPLHGYLRLEILDAPAGAVLDFTYGEIHYDLHAEKQVLLDDGSFDPELTVGTPFGDRITLREGPQILEIPEERTWRWLMITWRNATAPIDIGSISIMTSQHPAPELGSFSATGQRDIPKLVELCLDHAKVTMSDAYVDTPGREDAQWLEDIQHRAQLAAQWFGDTALRQVTLRHTVEQQTASGRFRVFPPEDYEEQGLQTLDWGIVWIGILYDDWMWTGETARLRKYFPNLVRFLDVAHSQTNSEGLLVDRTCMTDLRCALRANLNNGEIESIPNAWYYGFLKNAITLAEAIGKQNPANEWLRRAERVRKEFPRFINQAGPTKGLVSEVWSPVAGPRGFGQAASVSAVFHGLLTPGASIKVLEAAFAAKDGSPPRGVHRWNNPTYAYRALRCLSDHGLGKKAAAHFLERYRPYLPDGPLPEYFIPGAGQPHDPTGSHGWAAVPLVWLHDTVLGVRIARPGGAKLTWTPVNVGWKEVYGTTMTPRGLCTVKADWKRQRFSLQLPPGCSADITLPANNRSGAKTWRNVRGGFES
;
A
#
# COMPACT_ATOMS: atom_id res chain seq x y z
N LEU A 1 25.30 13.38 14.30
CA LEU A 1 25.32 13.69 12.85
C LEU A 1 24.08 14.52 12.54
N THR A 2 24.22 15.54 11.71
CA THR A 2 23.09 16.35 11.26
C THR A 2 22.11 15.45 10.48
N PRO A 3 20.78 15.65 10.59
CA PRO A 3 19.81 15.01 9.71
C PRO A 3 20.12 15.21 8.22
N ASN A 4 19.51 14.39 7.37
CA ASN A 4 19.66 14.45 5.91
C ASN A 4 21.14 14.46 5.45
N THR A 5 21.92 13.48 5.90
CA THR A 5 23.34 13.37 5.53
C THR A 5 23.56 12.27 4.50
N TRP A 6 24.25 12.61 3.41
CA TRP A 6 24.61 11.69 2.33
C TRP A 6 26.10 11.33 2.39
N THR A 7 26.40 10.04 2.37
CA THR A 7 27.77 9.52 2.54
C THR A 7 28.10 8.47 1.50
N TYR A 8 29.25 8.62 0.83
CA TYR A 8 29.80 7.56 -0.01
C TYR A 8 30.72 6.66 0.80
N PHE A 9 30.59 5.34 0.63
CA PHE A 9 31.59 4.34 1.00
C PHE A 9 32.11 3.65 -0.25
N LYS A 10 33.42 3.37 -0.31
CA LYS A 10 34.04 2.72 -1.46
C LYS A 10 35.11 1.72 -1.04
N LYS A 11 35.21 0.64 -1.81
CA LYS A 11 36.28 -0.35 -1.71
C LYS A 11 36.68 -0.87 -3.07
N SER A 12 37.98 -1.02 -3.30
CA SER A 12 38.51 -1.88 -4.36
C SER A 12 38.92 -3.23 -3.77
N PHE A 13 38.64 -4.30 -4.49
CA PHE A 13 38.97 -5.67 -4.08
C PHE A 13 39.34 -6.49 -5.32
N ARG A 14 39.90 -7.68 -5.10
CA ARG A 14 40.14 -8.66 -6.15
C ARG A 14 39.17 -9.81 -6.01
N TRP A 15 38.70 -10.33 -7.14
CA TRP A 15 37.83 -11.49 -7.21
C TRP A 15 38.24 -12.36 -8.39
N ASP A 16 38.09 -13.67 -8.25
CA ASP A 16 38.26 -14.65 -9.32
C ASP A 16 37.09 -15.63 -9.35
N ALA A 17 36.88 -16.27 -10.50
CA ALA A 17 35.74 -17.17 -10.71
C ALA A 17 35.67 -18.41 -9.80
N SER A 18 36.72 -18.71 -9.00
CA SER A 18 36.68 -19.78 -8.00
C SER A 18 36.03 -19.35 -6.68
N GLN A 19 35.90 -18.04 -6.45
CA GLN A 19 35.29 -17.46 -5.26
C GLN A 19 33.76 -17.38 -5.37
N PRO A 20 33.02 -17.42 -4.24
CA PRO A 20 31.59 -17.18 -4.25
C PRO A 20 31.26 -15.75 -4.71
N THR A 21 30.00 -15.53 -5.09
CA THR A 21 29.51 -14.24 -5.61
C THR A 21 28.50 -13.56 -4.67
N LYS A 22 28.01 -14.29 -3.66
CA LYS A 22 27.00 -13.80 -2.73
C LYS A 22 27.61 -12.98 -1.60
N ILE A 23 26.93 -11.90 -1.23
CA ILE A 23 27.21 -11.10 -0.04
C ILE A 23 25.93 -10.87 0.76
N LEU A 24 26.10 -10.64 2.05
CA LEU A 24 25.08 -10.06 2.92
C LEU A 24 25.31 -8.56 3.03
N PHE A 25 24.27 -7.75 2.81
CA PHE A 25 24.31 -6.30 2.88
C PHE A 25 23.21 -5.74 3.77
N SER A 26 23.54 -4.74 4.59
CA SER A 26 22.57 -4.02 5.42
C SER A 26 23.01 -2.57 5.63
N ALA A 27 22.04 -1.69 5.83
CA ALA A 27 22.27 -0.26 6.04
C ALA A 27 21.22 0.32 6.99
N ASP A 28 21.58 1.39 7.70
CA ASP A 28 20.71 2.09 8.65
C ASP A 28 20.66 3.59 8.31
N PRO A 29 19.51 4.15 7.83
CA PRO A 29 18.28 3.47 7.42
C PRO A 29 18.35 2.84 6.04
N THR A 30 19.09 3.43 5.10
CA THR A 30 19.05 2.99 3.71
C THR A 30 20.32 3.32 2.95
N ALA A 31 20.55 2.58 1.87
CA ALA A 31 21.67 2.80 0.98
C ALA A 31 21.41 2.22 -0.42
N ARG A 32 22.05 2.84 -1.41
CA ARG A 32 22.17 2.37 -2.79
C ARG A 32 23.55 1.78 -3.02
N LEU A 33 23.62 0.68 -3.79
CA LEU A 33 24.84 -0.10 -4.02
C LEU A 33 25.16 -0.20 -5.51
N TRP A 34 26.42 0.04 -5.87
CA TRP A 34 26.96 -0.20 -7.21
C TRP A 34 28.18 -1.10 -7.16
N VAL A 35 28.31 -1.96 -8.16
CA VAL A 35 29.54 -2.73 -8.42
C VAL A 35 29.96 -2.45 -9.86
N ASN A 36 31.21 -2.04 -10.05
CA ASN A 36 31.79 -1.70 -11.36
C ASN A 36 30.92 -0.71 -12.16
N GLY A 37 30.35 0.30 -11.48
CA GLY A 37 29.51 1.34 -12.09
C GLY A 37 28.05 0.94 -12.36
N ARG A 38 27.66 -0.31 -12.09
CA ARG A 38 26.31 -0.82 -12.33
C ARG A 38 25.52 -0.88 -11.02
N VAL A 39 24.29 -0.38 -11.02
CA VAL A 39 23.38 -0.44 -9.85
C VAL A 39 23.05 -1.89 -9.54
N VAL A 40 23.30 -2.31 -8.31
CA VAL A 40 22.99 -3.63 -7.76
C VAL A 40 21.73 -3.59 -6.90
N LEU A 41 21.63 -2.58 -6.04
CA LEU A 41 20.51 -2.39 -5.11
C LEU A 41 20.20 -0.91 -5.01
N THR A 42 18.92 -0.51 -5.09
CA THR A 42 18.50 0.90 -5.01
C THR A 42 18.26 1.39 -3.59
N ARG A 43 17.78 0.50 -2.71
CA ARG A 43 17.52 0.72 -1.29
C ARG A 43 17.46 -0.63 -0.56
N VAL A 44 17.65 -0.60 0.75
CA VAL A 44 17.42 -1.77 1.62
C VAL A 44 15.97 -1.79 2.11
N MET A 45 15.45 -2.97 2.45
CA MET A 45 14.16 -3.11 3.10
C MET A 45 14.13 -2.48 4.50
N ARG A 46 13.00 -1.86 4.87
CA ARG A 46 12.76 -1.31 6.21
C ARG A 46 12.84 -2.40 7.30
N PHE A 47 12.96 -1.97 8.56
CA PHE A 47 13.07 -2.92 9.67
C PHE A 47 12.63 -2.34 11.02
N VAL A 48 12.35 -3.23 11.97
CA VAL A 48 12.11 -2.92 13.39
C VAL A 48 13.42 -3.04 14.15
N SER A 49 13.86 -2.01 14.88
CA SER A 49 15.03 -2.14 15.75
C SER A 49 14.71 -3.00 16.97
N PRO A 50 15.60 -3.92 17.41
CA PRO A 50 16.98 -4.11 16.98
C PRO A 50 17.20 -5.21 15.89
N GLN A 51 16.21 -5.50 15.07
CA GLN A 51 16.24 -6.52 14.00
C GLN A 51 16.51 -5.93 12.61
N ILE A 52 17.72 -5.41 12.35
CA ILE A 52 18.05 -4.91 11.00
C ILE A 52 17.84 -5.97 9.93
N THR A 53 17.16 -5.57 8.85
CA THR A 53 16.98 -6.43 7.68
C THR A 53 18.30 -6.52 6.90
N VAL A 54 18.67 -7.74 6.52
CA VAL A 54 19.86 -8.07 5.74
C VAL A 54 19.44 -8.56 4.36
N GLU A 55 19.95 -7.92 3.32
CA GLU A 55 19.82 -8.29 1.91
C GLU A 55 20.85 -9.37 1.58
N GLU A 56 20.43 -10.53 1.05
CA GLU A 56 21.35 -11.46 0.38
C GLU A 56 21.40 -11.10 -1.11
N ILE A 57 22.58 -10.73 -1.59
CA ILE A 57 22.77 -10.20 -2.94
C ILE A 57 23.76 -11.10 -3.68
N ASP A 58 23.36 -11.60 -4.85
CA ASP A 58 24.27 -12.29 -5.76
C ASP A 58 24.93 -11.29 -6.73
N LEU A 59 26.26 -11.18 -6.65
CA LEU A 59 27.05 -10.26 -7.48
C LEU A 59 27.58 -10.88 -8.77
N ALA A 60 27.22 -12.13 -9.11
CA ALA A 60 27.80 -12.85 -10.26
C ALA A 60 27.75 -12.06 -11.57
N GLY A 61 26.63 -11.39 -11.86
CA GLY A 61 26.44 -10.58 -13.07
C GLY A 61 27.14 -9.22 -13.06
N TYR A 62 27.81 -8.84 -11.97
CA TYR A 62 28.41 -7.53 -11.75
C TYR A 62 29.94 -7.58 -11.55
N LEU A 63 30.46 -8.75 -11.20
CA LEU A 63 31.89 -8.99 -10.97
C LEU A 63 32.65 -9.22 -12.28
N GLN A 64 33.94 -8.94 -12.25
CA GLN A 64 34.89 -9.26 -13.31
C GLN A 64 36.15 -9.91 -12.72
N GLU A 65 36.84 -10.75 -13.51
CA GLU A 65 38.09 -11.38 -13.09
C GLU A 65 39.16 -10.31 -12.72
N GLY A 66 39.82 -10.49 -11.58
CA GLY A 66 40.78 -9.53 -11.07
C GLY A 66 40.14 -8.37 -10.31
N ARG A 67 40.42 -7.12 -10.69
CA ARG A 67 40.10 -5.94 -9.87
C ARG A 67 38.64 -5.51 -10.05
N ASN A 68 37.95 -5.32 -8.93
CA ASN A 68 36.58 -4.83 -8.85
C ASN A 68 36.50 -3.58 -7.96
N SER A 69 35.45 -2.79 -8.14
CA SER A 69 35.09 -1.67 -7.27
C SER A 69 33.65 -1.76 -6.83
N ILE A 70 33.41 -1.51 -5.55
CA ILE A 70 32.07 -1.37 -4.97
C ILE A 70 31.94 0.03 -4.37
N VAL A 71 30.80 0.67 -4.61
CA VAL A 71 30.45 2.00 -4.11
C VAL A 71 29.07 1.91 -3.47
N VAL A 72 28.92 2.53 -2.31
CA VAL A 72 27.65 2.62 -1.57
C VAL A 72 27.33 4.09 -1.34
N LEU A 73 26.13 4.54 -1.70
CA LEU A 73 25.58 5.84 -1.30
C LEU A 73 24.62 5.59 -0.16
N HIS A 74 25.02 5.99 1.04
CA HIS A 74 24.24 5.87 2.27
C HIS A 74 23.53 7.19 2.56
N HIS A 75 22.26 7.12 2.94
CA HIS A 75 21.47 8.28 3.34
C HIS A 75 21.01 8.15 4.77
N TRP A 76 21.59 8.96 5.65
CA TRP A 76 21.17 9.07 7.04
C TRP A 76 20.08 10.13 7.19
N TRP A 77 18.85 9.72 7.49
CA TRP A 77 17.73 10.64 7.67
C TRP A 77 17.85 11.45 8.96
N GLY A 78 18.18 10.80 10.08
CA GLY A 78 18.33 11.47 11.38
C GLY A 78 17.04 12.08 11.97
N VAL A 79 15.88 11.72 11.42
CA VAL A 79 14.53 12.12 11.83
C VAL A 79 13.59 10.90 11.82
N PRO A 80 12.52 10.90 12.63
CA PRO A 80 11.52 9.83 12.57
C PRO A 80 10.69 9.95 11.29
N THR A 81 10.20 8.81 10.83
CA THR A 81 9.28 8.67 9.69
C THR A 81 8.26 7.58 10.00
N PHE A 82 7.21 7.45 9.19
CA PHE A 82 6.26 6.34 9.25
C PHE A 82 6.88 4.99 8.81
N GLN A 83 8.14 5.00 8.36
CA GLN A 83 8.88 3.81 7.94
C GLN A 83 9.92 3.37 8.98
N ARG A 84 10.35 4.29 9.86
CA ARG A 84 11.50 4.04 10.73
C ARG A 84 11.73 5.09 11.82
N SER A 85 12.44 4.61 12.84
CA SER A 85 13.00 5.36 13.98
C SER A 85 13.99 6.47 13.63
N ARG A 86 14.03 7.49 14.51
CA ARG A 86 15.15 8.46 14.58
C ARG A 86 16.44 7.82 15.10
N GLY A 87 16.31 6.73 15.88
CA GLY A 87 17.41 6.00 16.49
C GLY A 87 18.28 5.20 15.50
N GLY A 88 19.49 4.85 15.94
CA GLY A 88 20.48 4.09 15.16
C GLY A 88 21.85 4.76 15.14
N SER A 89 22.88 4.02 14.75
CA SER A 89 24.15 4.61 14.31
C SER A 89 24.24 4.43 12.80
N PRO A 90 24.33 5.53 12.02
CA PRO A 90 24.41 5.43 10.57
C PRO A 90 25.62 4.60 10.18
N GLY A 91 25.40 3.69 9.24
CA GLY A 91 26.43 2.80 8.79
C GLY A 91 25.91 1.76 7.81
N ILE A 92 26.87 1.02 7.29
CA ILE A 92 26.65 -0.09 6.37
C ILE A 92 27.41 -1.30 6.90
N ALA A 93 26.91 -2.49 6.60
CA ALA A 93 27.65 -3.73 6.82
C ALA A 93 27.58 -4.60 5.56
N ILE A 94 28.75 -5.05 5.11
CA ILE A 94 28.88 -6.09 4.08
C ILE A 94 29.61 -7.27 4.70
N HIS A 95 29.09 -8.46 4.46
CA HIS A 95 29.71 -9.71 4.86
C HIS A 95 29.64 -10.74 3.73
N GLY A 96 30.79 -11.20 3.26
CA GLY A 96 30.96 -12.32 2.34
C GLY A 96 32.42 -12.78 2.36
N ASP A 97 32.69 -13.95 1.78
CA ASP A 97 34.00 -14.61 1.90
C ASP A 97 35.15 -13.80 1.29
N PHE A 98 34.88 -13.06 0.21
CA PHE A 98 35.87 -12.24 -0.51
C PHE A 98 35.76 -10.73 -0.20
N LEU A 99 34.71 -10.30 0.52
CA LEU A 99 34.43 -8.89 0.76
C LEU A 99 33.73 -8.68 2.11
N LYS A 100 34.35 -7.86 2.97
CA LYS A 100 33.80 -7.47 4.26
C LYS A 100 34.03 -5.98 4.53
N THR A 101 33.08 -5.32 5.19
CA THR A 101 33.28 -3.97 5.74
C THR A 101 34.29 -3.99 6.89
N ASP A 102 35.32 -3.15 6.79
CA ASP A 102 36.39 -2.98 7.78
C ASP A 102 37.04 -1.59 7.66
N SER A 103 38.11 -1.33 8.43
CA SER A 103 38.83 -0.05 8.43
C SER A 103 39.63 0.26 7.15
N THR A 104 39.65 -0.65 6.17
CA THR A 104 40.30 -0.44 4.88
C THR A 104 39.34 0.12 3.82
N TRP A 105 38.06 0.20 4.14
CA TRP A 105 37.09 0.94 3.35
C TRP A 105 37.37 2.44 3.42
N LEU A 106 36.98 3.13 2.36
CA LEU A 106 37.08 4.57 2.28
C LEU A 106 35.68 5.19 2.38
N TRP A 107 35.59 6.37 2.96
CA TRP A 107 34.35 7.16 2.96
C TRP A 107 34.62 8.64 2.68
N ARG A 108 33.57 9.33 2.23
CA ARG A 108 33.49 10.80 2.12
C ARG A 108 32.03 11.25 2.18
N ASN A 109 31.81 12.54 2.45
CA ASN A 109 30.51 13.15 2.20
C ASN A 109 30.20 13.14 0.69
N ALA A 110 28.93 12.99 0.36
CA ALA A 110 28.43 13.21 -1.00
C ALA A 110 28.11 14.71 -1.14
N ASP A 111 29.17 15.49 -1.40
CA ASP A 111 29.15 16.96 -1.40
C ASP A 111 28.19 17.57 -2.46
N GLU A 112 27.77 16.77 -3.44
CA GLU A 112 26.73 17.16 -4.39
C GLU A 112 25.34 17.30 -3.76
N PHE A 113 25.08 16.73 -2.58
CA PHE A 113 23.80 16.85 -1.88
C PHE A 113 23.89 17.86 -0.75
N LEU A 114 23.00 18.85 -0.75
CA LEU A 114 22.90 19.82 0.34
C LEU A 114 22.17 19.20 1.54
N ASN A 115 22.89 19.01 2.64
CA ASN A 115 22.30 18.60 3.92
C ASN A 115 21.49 19.76 4.52
N HIS A 116 20.25 19.51 4.94
CA HIS A 116 19.38 20.49 5.61
C HIS A 116 18.41 19.84 6.60
N SER A 117 17.86 20.62 7.53
CA SER A 117 16.95 20.13 8.58
C SER A 117 15.46 20.18 8.21
N HIS A 118 15.10 20.75 7.06
CA HIS A 118 13.70 20.89 6.61
C HIS A 118 13.10 19.56 6.12
N GLN A 119 12.66 18.71 7.04
CA GLN A 119 11.86 17.52 6.75
C GLN A 119 10.48 17.92 6.18
N THR A 120 9.94 17.14 5.25
CA THR A 120 8.56 17.30 4.79
C THR A 120 7.58 16.87 5.88
N ILE A 121 6.67 17.78 6.27
CA ILE A 121 5.66 17.52 7.32
C ILE A 121 4.27 17.70 6.72
N GLY A 122 3.45 16.64 6.80
CA GLY A 122 2.06 16.60 6.32
C GLY A 122 1.08 16.38 7.47
N GLY A 123 0.01 17.18 7.54
CA GLY A 123 -1.01 17.05 8.59
C GLY A 123 -0.46 17.09 10.03
N ASN A 124 0.58 17.91 10.27
CA ASN A 124 1.35 17.99 11.54
C ASN A 124 2.10 16.70 11.94
N ALA A 125 2.29 15.76 11.02
CA ALA A 125 3.00 14.50 11.28
C ALA A 125 4.29 14.38 10.43
N GLN A 126 5.34 13.85 11.04
CA GLN A 126 6.64 13.56 10.43
C GLN A 126 6.59 12.23 9.68
N ARG A 127 5.88 12.20 8.55
CA ARG A 127 5.57 10.97 7.82
C ARG A 127 6.70 10.54 6.90
N ILE A 128 7.21 11.47 6.09
CA ILE A 128 8.21 11.22 5.05
C ILE A 128 9.48 12.07 5.24
N ARG A 129 10.39 12.03 4.26
CA ARG A 129 11.80 12.41 4.39
C ARG A 129 12.07 13.87 4.03
N PHE A 130 12.94 14.11 3.05
CA PHE A 130 13.45 15.43 2.69
C PHE A 130 13.33 15.68 1.19
N PRO A 131 13.07 16.92 0.77
CA PRO A 131 13.54 17.44 -0.52
C PRO A 131 15.00 17.08 -0.77
N VAL A 132 15.34 16.70 -2.00
CA VAL A 132 16.71 16.50 -2.45
C VAL A 132 17.15 17.74 -3.21
N ILE A 133 18.20 18.40 -2.72
CA ILE A 133 18.84 19.53 -3.39
C ILE A 133 20.23 19.07 -3.82
N MET A 134 20.41 18.90 -5.13
CA MET A 134 21.60 18.32 -5.75
C MET A 134 22.32 19.34 -6.65
N ASP A 135 23.65 19.36 -6.61
CA ASP A 135 24.51 20.11 -7.53
C ASP A 135 25.42 19.16 -8.31
N ALA A 136 25.01 18.86 -9.55
CA ALA A 136 25.70 17.92 -10.42
C ALA A 136 27.12 18.38 -10.79
N ARG A 137 27.46 19.66 -10.60
CA ARG A 137 28.82 20.20 -10.80
C ARG A 137 29.83 19.64 -9.79
N LEU A 138 29.36 19.07 -8.68
CA LEU A 138 30.20 18.55 -7.59
C LEU A 138 30.43 17.03 -7.64
N MET A 139 29.69 16.29 -8.47
CA MET A 139 29.72 14.81 -8.50
C MET A 139 31.12 14.24 -8.82
N ASP A 140 31.83 14.86 -9.75
CA ASP A 140 33.14 14.40 -10.27
C ASP A 140 34.31 15.26 -9.78
N SER A 141 34.21 15.84 -8.57
CA SER A 141 35.30 16.69 -8.08
C SER A 141 36.57 15.86 -7.79
N ASP A 142 37.60 16.02 -8.64
CA ASP A 142 38.96 15.45 -8.47
C ASP A 142 39.63 15.84 -7.14
N ARG A 143 39.04 16.80 -6.42
CA ARG A 143 39.50 17.33 -5.14
C ARG A 143 38.95 16.55 -3.93
N ALA A 144 38.03 15.61 -4.13
CA ALA A 144 37.38 14.89 -3.04
C ALA A 144 38.39 14.01 -2.27
N LYS A 145 38.68 14.39 -1.03
CA LYS A 145 39.55 13.63 -0.12
C LYS A 145 38.77 12.50 0.52
N TRP A 146 39.18 11.26 0.27
CA TRP A 146 38.62 10.08 0.92
C TRP A 146 39.35 9.79 2.24
N ALA A 147 38.58 9.56 3.30
CA ALA A 147 39.09 9.14 4.60
C ALA A 147 38.91 7.62 4.80
N LYS A 148 39.66 7.01 5.71
CA LYS A 148 39.38 5.63 6.13
C LYS A 148 38.07 5.55 6.90
N ALA A 149 37.27 4.54 6.63
CA ALA A 149 36.04 4.25 7.34
C ALA A 149 36.34 3.85 8.79
N VAL A 150 35.42 4.22 9.69
CA VAL A 150 35.51 3.92 11.13
C VAL A 150 34.40 2.95 11.48
N ALA A 151 34.73 1.93 12.27
CA ALA A 151 33.74 0.98 12.76
C ALA A 151 32.77 1.67 13.73
N VAL A 152 31.48 1.44 13.55
CA VAL A 152 30.40 1.91 14.44
C VAL A 152 29.76 0.72 15.15
N ARG A 153 29.22 0.93 16.35
CA ARG A 153 28.40 -0.05 17.08
C ARG A 153 26.97 0.45 17.13
N SER A 154 26.01 -0.40 16.79
CA SER A 154 24.58 -0.07 16.76
C SER A 154 23.77 -1.26 17.27
N GLU A 155 22.78 -0.99 18.12
CA GLU A 155 21.85 -2.02 18.59
C GLU A 155 21.01 -2.59 17.45
N ALA A 156 20.78 -1.83 16.38
CA ALA A 156 20.06 -2.28 15.19
C ALA A 156 20.63 -3.57 14.58
N TRP A 157 21.94 -3.81 14.73
CA TRP A 157 22.63 -5.02 14.25
C TRP A 157 22.71 -6.15 15.28
N SER A 158 22.06 -6.04 16.44
CA SER A 158 22.18 -7.08 17.47
C SER A 158 21.38 -8.35 17.15
N HIS A 159 20.33 -8.25 16.33
CA HIS A 159 19.49 -9.40 15.95
C HIS A 159 19.13 -9.37 14.45
N PRO A 160 20.11 -9.39 13.53
CA PRO A 160 19.86 -9.22 12.11
C PRO A 160 18.93 -10.31 11.56
N VAL A 161 18.01 -9.92 10.68
CA VAL A 161 17.03 -10.81 10.04
C VAL A 161 17.26 -10.81 8.54
N LEU A 162 17.36 -11.99 7.94
CA LEU A 162 17.45 -12.11 6.49
C LEU A 162 16.12 -11.68 5.85
N LYS A 163 16.18 -10.84 4.82
CA LYS A 163 15.03 -10.40 4.05
C LYS A 163 14.25 -11.56 3.44
N GLU A 164 12.92 -11.52 3.56
CA GLU A 164 12.04 -12.59 3.03
C GLU A 164 11.53 -12.34 1.61
N THR A 165 11.74 -11.13 1.07
CA THR A 165 11.22 -10.72 -0.24
C THR A 165 12.32 -10.67 -1.30
N PRO A 166 11.99 -10.89 -2.59
CA PRO A 166 12.92 -10.61 -3.68
C PRO A 166 13.33 -9.13 -3.73
N PRO A 167 14.41 -8.79 -4.45
CA PRO A 167 14.73 -7.40 -4.76
C PRO A 167 13.57 -6.69 -5.48
N LEU A 168 13.47 -5.37 -5.26
CA LEU A 168 12.49 -4.55 -5.96
C LEU A 168 12.80 -4.51 -7.45
N THR A 169 11.75 -4.57 -8.26
CA THR A 169 11.84 -4.40 -9.72
C THR A 169 12.08 -2.94 -10.06
N ARG A 170 12.78 -2.74 -11.19
CA ARG A 170 13.05 -1.44 -11.78
C ARG A 170 12.60 -1.45 -13.23
N LYS A 171 11.65 -0.59 -13.57
CA LYS A 171 11.19 -0.38 -14.94
C LYS A 171 11.21 1.11 -15.23
N GLU A 172 11.78 1.49 -16.36
CA GLU A 172 11.73 2.87 -16.82
C GLU A 172 10.37 3.13 -17.47
N GLU A 173 9.65 4.13 -16.99
CA GLU A 173 8.37 4.60 -17.53
C GLU A 173 8.49 6.08 -17.90
N PHE A 174 7.81 6.46 -18.98
CA PHE A 174 7.90 7.79 -19.58
C PHE A 174 6.55 8.52 -19.46
N PRO A 175 6.53 9.86 -19.51
CA PRO A 175 5.28 10.60 -19.60
C PRO A 175 4.51 10.19 -20.87
N VAL A 176 3.19 10.16 -20.78
CA VAL A 176 2.32 9.86 -21.92
C VAL A 176 1.90 11.11 -22.68
N ARG A 177 2.03 12.30 -22.07
CA ARG A 177 1.78 13.60 -22.72
C ARG A 177 2.36 14.78 -21.96
N VAL A 178 2.51 15.91 -22.66
CA VAL A 178 2.78 17.23 -22.09
C VAL A 178 1.45 17.97 -21.82
N VAL A 179 1.18 18.34 -20.57
CA VAL A 179 -0.06 19.04 -20.14
C VAL A 179 0.04 20.54 -20.37
N ALA A 180 1.20 21.11 -20.07
CA ALA A 180 1.47 22.53 -20.22
C ALA A 180 2.96 22.77 -20.42
N VAL A 181 3.28 23.82 -21.15
CA VAL A 181 4.61 24.43 -21.24
C VAL A 181 4.41 25.94 -21.25
N GLY A 182 5.29 26.69 -20.62
CA GLY A 182 5.16 28.15 -20.59
C GLY A 182 6.26 28.84 -19.83
N THR A 183 5.97 30.07 -19.41
CA THR A 183 6.86 30.90 -18.57
C THR A 183 6.36 30.95 -17.15
N VAL A 184 7.29 31.02 -16.19
CA VAL A 184 6.99 31.22 -14.78
C VAL A 184 7.59 32.55 -14.31
N THR A 185 6.88 33.25 -13.43
CA THR A 185 7.41 34.41 -12.71
C THR A 185 7.45 34.06 -11.22
N PRO A 186 8.65 33.82 -10.63
CA PRO A 186 8.75 33.51 -9.21
C PRO A 186 8.53 34.76 -8.34
N PRO A 187 8.13 34.58 -7.06
CA PRO A 187 8.09 35.68 -6.10
C PRO A 187 9.52 36.20 -5.81
N PRO A 188 9.66 37.42 -5.26
CA PRO A 188 10.97 37.95 -4.85
C PRO A 188 11.67 37.01 -3.86
N LEU A 189 12.91 36.62 -4.13
CA LEU A 189 13.69 35.72 -3.27
C LEU A 189 13.90 36.26 -1.84
N ALA A 190 13.84 37.57 -1.64
CA ALA A 190 13.91 38.19 -0.32
C ALA A 190 12.73 37.81 0.59
N GLU A 191 11.61 37.35 0.02
CA GLU A 191 10.44 36.85 0.74
C GLU A 191 10.54 35.36 1.07
N ALA A 192 11.58 34.68 0.58
CA ALA A 192 11.76 33.25 0.82
C ALA A 192 12.04 32.99 2.31
N PRO A 193 11.47 31.91 2.88
CA PRO A 193 11.63 31.60 4.31
C PRO A 193 13.05 31.18 4.70
N HIS A 194 13.92 30.85 3.73
CA HIS A 194 15.30 30.42 3.95
C HIS A 194 16.17 30.73 2.70
N PRO A 195 17.50 30.94 2.84
CA PRO A 195 18.42 31.18 1.72
C PRO A 195 18.42 30.13 0.60
N ALA A 196 17.98 28.91 0.90
CA ALA A 196 17.75 27.82 -0.04
C ALA A 196 16.25 27.50 -0.11
N ALA A 197 15.43 28.51 -0.45
CA ALA A 197 13.97 28.45 -0.50
C ALA A 197 13.46 27.04 -0.88
N PRO A 198 12.64 26.39 -0.03
CA PRO A 198 12.19 25.05 -0.34
C PRO A 198 11.48 25.03 -1.70
N VAL A 199 11.76 23.99 -2.51
CA VAL A 199 11.32 23.91 -3.91
C VAL A 199 9.82 24.15 -4.06
N SER A 200 9.00 23.53 -3.21
CA SER A 200 7.55 23.75 -3.18
C SER A 200 7.16 25.19 -2.94
N TRP A 201 7.89 25.95 -2.10
CA TRP A 201 7.55 27.34 -1.79
C TRP A 201 7.65 28.21 -3.05
N LEU A 202 8.73 28.07 -3.81
CA LEU A 202 8.90 28.79 -5.07
C LEU A 202 7.78 28.46 -6.03
N VAL A 203 7.48 27.17 -6.17
CA VAL A 203 6.43 26.69 -7.09
C VAL A 203 5.05 27.22 -6.70
N LYS A 204 4.69 27.14 -5.41
CA LYS A 204 3.37 27.51 -4.88
C LYS A 204 3.06 29.00 -4.98
N HIS A 205 4.08 29.85 -4.89
CA HIS A 205 3.92 31.31 -4.91
C HIS A 205 4.30 31.93 -6.26
N SER A 206 4.63 31.10 -7.27
CA SER A 206 4.92 31.58 -8.62
C SER A 206 3.65 31.81 -9.43
N CYS A 207 3.74 32.72 -10.41
CA CYS A 207 2.70 32.93 -11.42
C CYS A 207 3.07 32.20 -12.71
N TYR A 208 2.17 31.33 -13.19
CA TYR A 208 2.36 30.54 -14.40
C TYR A 208 1.60 31.14 -15.58
N LYS A 209 2.23 31.13 -16.76
CA LYS A 209 1.59 31.51 -18.01
C LYS A 209 1.85 30.44 -19.06
N LYS A 210 0.80 29.68 -19.37
CA LYS A 210 0.82 28.62 -20.39
C LYS A 210 0.95 29.19 -21.80
N ASP A 211 1.81 28.57 -22.59
CA ASP A 211 1.92 28.74 -24.04
C ASP A 211 1.17 27.59 -24.74
N PHE A 212 -0.03 27.89 -25.22
CA PHE A 212 -0.90 26.90 -25.85
C PHE A 212 -0.34 26.35 -27.17
N ALA A 213 0.37 27.19 -27.94
CA ALA A 213 0.94 26.76 -29.21
C ALA A 213 2.08 25.78 -28.96
N ARG A 214 3.00 26.13 -28.06
CA ARG A 214 4.13 25.28 -27.71
C ARG A 214 3.70 23.97 -27.03
N ALA A 215 2.73 24.02 -26.12
CA ALA A 215 2.21 22.80 -25.49
C ALA A 215 1.61 21.82 -26.52
N LYS A 216 1.02 22.34 -27.61
CA LYS A 216 0.50 21.52 -28.71
C LYS A 216 1.63 20.96 -29.61
N GLU A 217 2.70 21.71 -29.82
CA GLU A 217 3.85 21.28 -30.64
C GLU A 217 4.69 20.19 -29.98
N GLU A 218 4.93 20.29 -28.67
CA GLU A 218 5.70 19.28 -27.92
C GLU A 218 4.95 17.93 -27.86
N GLY A 219 3.61 17.97 -27.93
CA GLY A 219 2.76 16.77 -27.99
C GLY A 219 3.02 15.84 -26.80
N ASP A 220 3.72 14.73 -27.08
CA ASP A 220 4.03 13.69 -26.09
C ASP A 220 5.47 13.72 -25.56
N SER A 221 6.34 14.62 -26.06
CA SER A 221 7.76 14.62 -25.70
C SER A 221 8.32 16.03 -25.51
N LEU A 222 8.81 16.31 -24.29
CA LEU A 222 9.54 17.53 -23.98
C LEU A 222 11.03 17.34 -24.29
N THR A 223 11.48 17.91 -25.42
CA THR A 223 12.85 17.66 -25.93
C THR A 223 13.82 18.82 -25.68
N LYS A 224 13.30 20.01 -25.34
CA LYS A 224 14.13 21.21 -25.19
C LYS A 224 13.55 22.18 -24.18
N LEU A 225 14.39 22.70 -23.28
CA LEU A 225 14.05 23.79 -22.38
C LEU A 225 14.72 25.08 -22.88
N GLN A 226 13.91 26.11 -23.16
CA GLN A 226 14.38 27.33 -23.80
C GLN A 226 15.05 28.29 -22.78
N PRO A 227 16.13 28.98 -23.15
CA PRO A 227 16.78 29.95 -22.27
C PRO A 227 15.97 31.25 -22.17
N GLY A 228 16.42 32.16 -21.30
CA GLY A 228 15.83 33.49 -21.14
C GLY A 228 14.97 33.59 -19.88
N LYS A 229 13.66 33.79 -20.04
CA LYS A 229 12.75 33.80 -18.88
C LYS A 229 12.67 32.40 -18.27
N ASP A 230 12.53 32.35 -16.95
CA ASP A 230 12.24 31.10 -16.26
C ASP A 230 11.01 30.44 -16.89
N GLY A 231 11.12 29.14 -17.14
CA GLY A 231 10.09 28.38 -17.81
C GLY A 231 9.63 27.20 -16.97
N TYR A 232 8.50 26.64 -17.37
CA TYR A 232 7.96 25.43 -16.75
C TYR A 232 7.31 24.51 -17.78
N ALA A 233 7.21 23.24 -17.41
CA ALA A 233 6.42 22.24 -18.10
C ALA A 233 5.78 21.28 -17.10
N THR A 234 4.56 20.84 -17.39
CA THR A 234 3.87 19.78 -16.61
C THR A 234 3.65 18.57 -17.50
N LEU A 235 4.10 17.41 -17.04
CA LEU A 235 4.04 16.13 -17.74
C LEU A 235 3.03 15.22 -17.04
N ASP A 236 2.24 14.46 -17.79
CA ASP A 236 1.29 13.46 -17.28
C ASP A 236 1.82 12.06 -17.61
N PHE A 237 1.99 11.22 -16.59
CA PHE A 237 2.40 9.81 -16.71
C PHE A 237 1.22 8.85 -16.88
N GLY A 238 -0.01 9.39 -16.99
CA GLY A 238 -1.24 8.64 -17.22
C GLY A 238 -1.83 8.03 -15.94
N LYS A 239 -0.97 7.65 -14.99
CA LYS A 239 -1.35 7.10 -13.69
C LYS A 239 -0.32 7.43 -12.60
N PRO A 240 -0.67 7.32 -11.31
CA PRO A 240 0.29 7.41 -10.22
C PRO A 240 1.34 6.29 -10.32
N LEU A 241 2.60 6.68 -10.36
CA LEU A 241 3.77 5.81 -10.35
C LEU A 241 4.64 6.16 -9.14
N HIS A 242 5.42 5.19 -8.64
CA HIS A 242 6.33 5.36 -7.51
C HIS A 242 7.74 4.87 -7.87
N GLY A 243 8.75 5.70 -7.58
CA GLY A 243 10.13 5.40 -7.94
C GLY A 243 11.02 6.65 -7.97
N TYR A 244 12.11 6.56 -8.73
CA TYR A 244 13.15 7.57 -8.79
C TYR A 244 13.03 8.41 -10.06
N LEU A 245 13.10 9.75 -9.94
CA LEU A 245 13.20 10.62 -11.10
C LEU A 245 14.54 10.38 -11.80
N ARG A 246 14.49 10.11 -13.11
CA ARG A 246 15.66 9.95 -13.98
C ARG A 246 15.63 10.97 -15.12
N LEU A 247 16.79 11.55 -15.40
CA LEU A 247 17.00 12.52 -16.46
C LEU A 247 18.16 12.06 -17.34
N GLU A 248 17.96 12.18 -18.64
CA GLU A 248 19.02 12.16 -19.63
C GLU A 248 19.05 13.54 -20.31
N ILE A 249 20.14 14.25 -20.09
CA ILE A 249 20.40 15.57 -20.67
C ILE A 249 21.48 15.37 -21.72
N LEU A 250 21.18 15.78 -22.96
CA LEU A 250 22.10 15.67 -24.09
C LEU A 250 23.09 16.83 -24.11
N ASP A 251 22.64 18.02 -23.71
CA ASP A 251 23.48 19.20 -23.52
C ASP A 251 22.82 20.20 -22.56
N ALA A 252 23.62 20.91 -21.79
CA ALA A 252 23.15 21.95 -20.87
C ALA A 252 24.27 22.94 -20.52
N PRO A 253 23.95 24.22 -20.28
CA PRO A 253 24.88 25.14 -19.66
C PRO A 253 25.05 24.82 -18.17
N ALA A 254 26.29 24.90 -17.66
CA ALA A 254 26.54 24.76 -16.22
C ALA A 254 25.79 25.82 -15.41
N GLY A 255 25.21 25.41 -14.28
CA GLY A 255 24.51 26.29 -13.36
C GLY A 255 23.03 26.52 -13.69
N ALA A 256 22.51 25.99 -14.80
CA ALA A 256 21.07 25.90 -14.99
C ALA A 256 20.43 25.07 -13.86
N VAL A 257 19.29 25.54 -13.35
CA VAL A 257 18.59 24.94 -12.20
C VAL A 257 17.29 24.34 -12.68
N LEU A 258 17.05 23.08 -12.35
CA LEU A 258 15.78 22.38 -12.54
C LEU A 258 15.15 22.09 -11.17
N ASP A 259 13.92 22.55 -10.98
CA ASP A 259 13.06 22.17 -9.85
C ASP A 259 12.00 21.18 -10.31
N PHE A 260 11.74 20.18 -9.48
CA PHE A 260 10.77 19.12 -9.72
C PHE A 260 9.73 19.11 -8.60
N THR A 261 8.46 19.14 -8.97
CA THR A 261 7.34 18.99 -8.04
C THR A 261 6.33 17.98 -8.56
N TYR A 262 5.61 17.34 -7.64
CA TYR A 262 4.90 16.09 -7.88
C TYR A 262 3.42 16.22 -7.50
N GLY A 263 2.52 15.79 -8.37
CA GLY A 263 1.08 15.77 -8.15
C GLY A 263 0.50 14.39 -8.38
N GLU A 264 -0.41 13.95 -7.50
CA GLU A 264 -1.06 12.63 -7.58
C GLU A 264 -2.54 12.69 -7.98
N ILE A 265 -3.23 13.79 -7.68
CA ILE A 265 -4.68 13.94 -7.91
C ILE A 265 -4.98 15.16 -8.79
N HIS A 266 -6.02 15.04 -9.62
CA HIS A 266 -6.55 16.17 -10.39
C HIS A 266 -7.73 16.85 -9.69
N TYR A 267 -8.41 16.15 -8.78
CA TYR A 267 -9.59 16.64 -8.05
C TYR A 267 -9.48 16.30 -6.56
N ASP A 268 -9.70 17.30 -5.72
CA ASP A 268 -9.72 17.17 -4.26
C ASP A 268 -11.17 16.88 -3.81
N LEU A 269 -11.41 15.66 -3.32
CA LEU A 269 -12.72 15.24 -2.80
C LEU A 269 -13.06 15.88 -1.44
N HIS A 270 -12.09 16.41 -0.69
CA HIS A 270 -12.33 17.10 0.56
C HIS A 270 -12.88 18.50 0.29
N ALA A 271 -12.19 19.28 -0.54
CA ALA A 271 -12.60 20.64 -0.89
C ALA A 271 -13.55 20.71 -2.11
N GLU A 272 -13.84 19.57 -2.75
CA GLU A 272 -14.69 19.43 -3.93
C GLU A 272 -14.28 20.36 -5.10
N LYS A 273 -12.96 20.44 -5.37
CA LYS A 273 -12.41 21.36 -6.38
C LYS A 273 -11.32 20.70 -7.23
N GLN A 274 -11.11 21.23 -8.44
CA GLN A 274 -9.97 20.88 -9.29
C GLN A 274 -8.66 21.33 -8.64
N VAL A 275 -7.64 20.50 -8.72
CA VAL A 275 -6.29 20.70 -8.18
C VAL A 275 -5.28 20.97 -9.29
N LEU A 276 -5.38 20.22 -10.39
CA LEU A 276 -4.63 20.50 -11.61
C LEU A 276 -5.35 21.62 -12.37
N LEU A 277 -4.70 22.78 -12.49
CA LEU A 277 -5.29 23.95 -13.13
C LEU A 277 -5.09 23.93 -14.66
N ASP A 278 -5.84 24.78 -15.38
CA ASP A 278 -5.79 24.84 -16.86
C ASP A 278 -4.41 25.25 -17.41
N ASP A 279 -3.66 26.02 -16.62
CA ASP A 279 -2.27 26.40 -16.90
C ASP A 279 -1.26 25.27 -16.61
N GLY A 280 -1.73 24.12 -16.09
CA GLY A 280 -0.93 22.95 -15.74
C GLY A 280 -0.24 23.03 -14.39
N SER A 281 -0.44 24.10 -13.62
CA SER A 281 0.09 24.20 -12.26
C SER A 281 -0.79 23.46 -11.25
N PHE A 282 -0.23 23.16 -10.09
CA PHE A 282 -0.90 22.53 -8.94
C PHE A 282 -0.17 22.90 -7.65
N ASP A 283 -0.83 22.75 -6.49
CA ASP A 283 -0.16 22.88 -5.19
C ASP A 283 0.66 21.61 -4.89
N PRO A 284 2.01 21.67 -4.88
CA PRO A 284 2.84 20.49 -4.70
C PRO A 284 2.80 19.96 -3.27
N GLU A 285 2.24 20.71 -2.32
CA GLU A 285 2.21 20.34 -0.90
C GLU A 285 0.87 19.72 -0.48
N LEU A 286 -0.13 19.68 -1.37
CA LEU A 286 -1.49 19.24 -1.03
C LEU A 286 -1.53 17.82 -0.48
N THR A 287 -0.88 16.87 -1.17
CA THR A 287 -0.91 15.46 -0.79
C THR A 287 0.09 15.16 0.32
N VAL A 288 1.31 15.66 0.23
CA VAL A 288 2.43 15.17 1.05
C VAL A 288 2.76 16.10 2.22
N GLY A 289 2.46 17.39 2.10
CA GLY A 289 2.83 18.43 3.06
C GLY A 289 4.01 19.28 2.63
N THR A 290 4.51 20.10 3.56
CA THR A 290 5.51 21.14 3.29
C THR A 290 6.81 20.91 4.07
N PRO A 291 7.98 21.22 3.48
CA PRO A 291 8.21 21.48 2.07
C PRO A 291 8.30 20.19 1.23
N PHE A 292 8.02 20.23 -0.06
CA PHE A 292 8.09 19.06 -0.95
C PHE A 292 8.58 19.40 -2.36
N GLY A 293 9.27 18.46 -3.02
CA GLY A 293 9.91 18.68 -4.32
C GLY A 293 11.43 18.59 -4.26
N ASP A 294 12.08 18.58 -5.42
CA ASP A 294 13.52 18.36 -5.55
C ASP A 294 14.16 19.38 -6.49
N ARG A 295 15.47 19.63 -6.32
CA ARG A 295 16.25 20.57 -7.14
C ARG A 295 17.52 19.93 -7.65
N ILE A 296 17.84 20.19 -8.91
CA ILE A 296 19.12 19.84 -9.52
C ILE A 296 19.74 21.08 -10.14
N THR A 297 21.01 21.36 -9.80
CA THR A 297 21.86 22.30 -10.56
C THR A 297 22.71 21.50 -11.55
N LEU A 298 22.59 21.80 -12.83
CA LEU A 298 23.22 21.05 -13.92
C LEU A 298 24.71 21.40 -14.06
N ARG A 299 25.53 20.42 -14.44
CA ARG A 299 26.86 20.65 -14.99
C ARG A 299 26.81 20.91 -16.49
N GLU A 300 27.92 21.38 -17.05
CA GLU A 300 28.05 21.58 -18.49
C GLU A 300 28.01 20.24 -19.23
N GLY A 301 27.38 20.24 -20.40
CA GLY A 301 27.37 19.12 -21.32
C GLY A 301 26.43 17.97 -20.94
N PRO A 302 26.59 16.81 -21.61
CA PRO A 302 25.72 15.65 -21.42
C PRO A 302 25.85 15.02 -20.04
N GLN A 303 24.72 14.64 -19.43
CA GLN A 303 24.66 14.03 -18.10
C GLN A 303 23.43 13.14 -17.94
N ILE A 304 23.60 12.05 -17.19
CA ILE A 304 22.52 11.17 -16.75
C ILE A 304 22.44 11.28 -15.23
N LEU A 305 21.25 11.66 -14.74
CA LEU A 305 21.01 11.89 -13.32
C LEU A 305 19.82 11.04 -12.87
N GLU A 306 19.91 10.49 -11.66
CA GLU A 306 18.79 9.82 -11.00
C GLU A 306 18.76 10.31 -9.55
N ILE A 307 17.65 10.93 -9.14
CA ILE A 307 17.50 11.39 -7.75
C ILE A 307 17.43 10.16 -6.85
N PRO A 308 18.31 10.04 -5.83
CA PRO A 308 18.39 8.83 -5.00
C PRO A 308 17.31 8.73 -3.90
N GLU A 309 16.15 9.36 -4.12
CA GLU A 309 14.98 9.27 -3.26
C GLU A 309 13.73 9.01 -4.08
N GLU A 310 12.83 8.21 -3.52
CA GLU A 310 11.57 7.86 -4.18
C GLU A 310 10.55 8.99 -4.04
N ARG A 311 9.76 9.18 -5.09
CA ARG A 311 8.59 10.06 -5.11
C ARG A 311 7.43 9.32 -5.76
N THR A 312 6.22 9.78 -5.47
CA THR A 312 4.99 9.27 -6.11
C THR A 312 4.33 10.39 -6.88
N TRP A 313 4.03 10.14 -8.15
CA TRP A 313 3.35 11.14 -8.98
C TRP A 313 2.61 10.52 -10.15
N ARG A 314 1.56 11.22 -10.58
CA ARG A 314 1.06 11.13 -11.96
C ARG A 314 1.54 12.34 -12.76
N TRP A 315 1.48 13.52 -12.16
CA TRP A 315 1.93 14.76 -12.78
C TRP A 315 3.29 15.17 -12.23
N LEU A 316 4.25 15.40 -13.13
CA LEU A 316 5.55 15.96 -12.82
C LEU A 316 5.60 17.37 -13.40
N MET A 317 5.77 18.37 -12.55
CA MET A 317 6.05 19.73 -13.01
C MET A 317 7.55 20.03 -12.85
N ILE A 318 8.13 20.54 -13.92
CA ILE A 318 9.54 20.91 -14.03
C ILE A 318 9.60 22.41 -14.23
N THR A 319 10.39 23.09 -13.43
CA THR A 319 10.65 24.52 -13.56
C THR A 319 12.13 24.74 -13.78
N TRP A 320 12.52 25.46 -14.83
CA TRP A 320 13.93 25.74 -15.13
C TRP A 320 14.26 27.22 -15.01
N ARG A 321 15.44 27.49 -14.46
CA ARG A 321 15.97 28.85 -14.22
C ARG A 321 17.45 28.93 -14.53
N ASN A 322 17.95 30.16 -14.66
CA ASN A 322 19.37 30.44 -14.95
C ASN A 322 19.89 29.73 -16.22
N ALA A 323 18.99 29.38 -17.15
CA ALA A 323 19.36 28.78 -18.42
C ALA A 323 19.90 29.88 -19.36
N THR A 324 21.22 29.94 -19.51
CA THR A 324 21.91 30.88 -20.40
C THR A 324 21.95 30.41 -21.86
N ALA A 325 21.70 29.13 -22.09
CA ALA A 325 21.56 28.46 -23.38
C ALA A 325 20.46 27.38 -23.28
N PRO A 326 19.93 26.86 -24.40
CA PRO A 326 18.96 25.77 -24.37
C PRO A 326 19.48 24.55 -23.61
N ILE A 327 18.58 23.82 -22.94
CA ILE A 327 18.86 22.52 -22.33
C ILE A 327 18.22 21.46 -23.23
N ASP A 328 19.05 20.60 -23.82
CA ASP A 328 18.61 19.51 -24.69
C ASP A 328 18.29 18.27 -23.85
N ILE A 329 17.03 17.83 -23.89
CA ILE A 329 16.51 16.72 -23.11
C ILE A 329 16.47 15.47 -23.99
N GLY A 330 17.17 14.42 -23.55
CA GLY A 330 17.04 13.08 -24.14
C GLY A 330 15.82 12.36 -23.57
N SER A 331 15.69 12.34 -22.25
CA SER A 331 14.52 11.77 -21.59
C SER A 331 14.29 12.32 -20.18
N ILE A 332 13.02 12.35 -19.78
CA ILE A 332 12.55 12.56 -18.42
C ILE A 332 11.65 11.38 -18.10
N SER A 333 12.06 10.57 -17.14
CA SER A 333 11.42 9.29 -16.85
C SER A 333 11.36 9.04 -15.35
N ILE A 334 10.55 8.06 -14.97
CA ILE A 334 10.60 7.45 -13.65
C ILE A 334 11.20 6.07 -13.76
N MET A 335 12.18 5.77 -12.92
CA MET A 335 12.62 4.41 -12.68
C MET A 335 11.81 3.85 -11.51
N THR A 336 10.82 3.00 -11.81
CA THR A 336 9.93 2.45 -10.78
C THR A 336 10.69 1.65 -9.73
N SER A 337 10.14 1.60 -8.52
CA SER A 337 10.68 0.84 -7.39
C SER A 337 9.54 0.10 -6.72
N GLN A 338 9.30 -1.14 -7.16
CA GLN A 338 8.10 -1.90 -6.80
C GLN A 338 8.40 -3.37 -6.55
N HIS A 339 7.67 -3.99 -5.63
CA HIS A 339 7.71 -5.44 -5.43
C HIS A 339 7.34 -6.16 -6.74
N PRO A 340 8.02 -7.27 -7.09
CA PRO A 340 7.60 -8.08 -8.22
C PRO A 340 6.14 -8.57 -8.07
N ALA A 341 5.27 -8.12 -8.97
CA ALA A 341 3.84 -8.46 -8.96
C ALA A 341 3.37 -8.89 -10.36
N PRO A 342 3.80 -10.07 -10.85
CA PRO A 342 3.36 -10.58 -12.16
C PRO A 342 1.85 -10.81 -12.15
N GLU A 343 1.13 -10.38 -13.18
CA GLU A 343 -0.32 -10.62 -13.27
C GLU A 343 -0.59 -12.07 -13.67
N LEU A 344 -0.81 -12.92 -12.67
CA LEU A 344 -1.15 -14.35 -12.84
C LEU A 344 -2.66 -14.58 -12.85
N GLY A 345 -3.40 -13.74 -12.12
CA GLY A 345 -4.85 -13.75 -12.09
C GLY A 345 -5.47 -12.91 -13.22
N SER A 346 -6.70 -13.22 -13.59
CA SER A 346 -7.44 -12.51 -14.64
C SER A 346 -8.93 -12.56 -14.40
N PHE A 347 -9.66 -11.53 -14.81
CA PHE A 347 -11.12 -11.52 -14.78
C PHE A 347 -11.71 -10.83 -16.02
N SER A 348 -12.80 -11.38 -16.54
CA SER A 348 -13.57 -10.81 -17.65
C SER A 348 -15.06 -11.10 -17.49
N ALA A 349 -15.90 -10.18 -17.96
CA ALA A 349 -17.34 -10.31 -17.94
C ALA A 349 -17.95 -9.85 -19.27
N THR A 350 -18.60 -10.77 -19.98
CA THR A 350 -19.13 -10.53 -21.32
C THR A 350 -20.23 -9.45 -21.30
N GLY A 351 -20.03 -8.40 -22.09
CA GLY A 351 -20.97 -7.28 -22.22
C GLY A 351 -20.86 -6.22 -21.13
N GLN A 352 -19.85 -6.28 -20.25
CA GLN A 352 -19.59 -5.24 -19.25
C GLN A 352 -18.40 -4.37 -19.67
N ARG A 353 -18.67 -3.15 -20.15
CA ARG A 353 -17.64 -2.25 -20.71
C ARG A 353 -16.70 -1.64 -19.67
N ASP A 354 -17.18 -1.44 -18.45
CA ASP A 354 -16.41 -0.80 -17.38
C ASP A 354 -15.46 -1.78 -16.68
N ILE A 355 -15.81 -3.07 -16.65
CA ILE A 355 -15.10 -4.07 -15.85
C ILE A 355 -13.62 -4.19 -16.21
N PRO A 356 -13.20 -4.27 -17.49
CA PRO A 356 -11.78 -4.31 -17.82
C PRO A 356 -11.00 -3.11 -17.28
N LYS A 357 -11.55 -1.89 -17.43
CA LYS A 357 -10.91 -0.65 -16.95
C LYS A 357 -10.88 -0.57 -15.43
N LEU A 358 -11.93 -1.03 -14.74
CA LEU A 358 -11.94 -1.09 -13.28
C LEU A 358 -10.94 -2.11 -12.74
N VAL A 359 -10.78 -3.25 -13.42
CA VAL A 359 -9.77 -4.25 -13.06
C VAL A 359 -8.37 -3.66 -13.22
N GLU A 360 -8.08 -3.03 -14.34
CA GLU A 360 -6.81 -2.33 -14.59
C GLU A 360 -6.52 -1.26 -13.52
N LEU A 361 -7.49 -0.38 -13.26
CA LEU A 361 -7.37 0.67 -12.24
C LEU A 361 -7.11 0.09 -10.84
N CYS A 362 -7.83 -0.96 -10.44
CA CYS A 362 -7.60 -1.61 -9.15
C CYS A 362 -6.21 -2.29 -9.09
N LEU A 363 -5.76 -2.91 -10.18
CA LEU A 363 -4.42 -3.53 -10.24
C LEU A 363 -3.31 -2.49 -10.15
N ASP A 364 -3.46 -1.33 -10.78
CA ASP A 364 -2.52 -0.22 -10.67
C ASP A 364 -2.38 0.27 -9.22
N HIS A 365 -3.51 0.46 -8.52
CA HIS A 365 -3.52 0.82 -7.10
C HIS A 365 -2.95 -0.29 -6.20
N ALA A 366 -3.21 -1.56 -6.50
CA ALA A 366 -2.63 -2.68 -5.76
C ALA A 366 -1.10 -2.70 -5.89
N LYS A 367 -0.57 -2.52 -7.11
CA LYS A 367 0.86 -2.61 -7.41
C LYS A 367 1.67 -1.42 -6.92
N VAL A 368 1.17 -0.20 -7.10
CA VAL A 368 1.90 1.02 -6.68
C VAL A 368 2.17 1.03 -5.17
N THR A 369 1.33 0.31 -4.41
CA THR A 369 1.40 0.21 -2.95
C THR A 369 2.05 -1.08 -2.44
N MET A 370 2.62 -1.89 -3.34
CA MET A 370 3.46 -3.03 -3.03
C MET A 370 4.93 -2.63 -3.23
N SER A 371 5.57 -2.22 -2.16
CA SER A 371 6.97 -1.79 -2.14
C SER A 371 7.84 -2.84 -1.43
N ASP A 372 8.69 -2.47 -0.48
CA ASP A 372 9.36 -3.43 0.41
C ASP A 372 8.41 -4.03 1.47
N ALA A 373 7.24 -3.42 1.64
CA ALA A 373 6.08 -3.86 2.40
C ALA A 373 4.79 -3.54 1.62
N TYR A 374 3.63 -4.02 2.10
CA TYR A 374 2.37 -3.37 1.75
C TYR A 374 2.31 -2.03 2.46
N VAL A 375 2.16 -0.94 1.70
CA VAL A 375 2.08 0.41 2.27
C VAL A 375 0.75 1.04 1.90
N ASP A 376 0.23 1.96 2.69
CA ASP A 376 -1.06 2.63 2.49
C ASP A 376 -1.04 3.49 1.20
N THR A 377 -0.13 4.46 1.16
CA THR A 377 0.27 5.26 0.00
C THR A 377 1.78 5.47 0.05
N PRO A 378 2.52 5.19 -1.04
CA PRO A 378 3.97 5.30 -1.05
C PRO A 378 4.46 6.76 -1.14
N GLY A 379 3.57 7.74 -1.40
CA GLY A 379 3.92 9.15 -1.52
C GLY A 379 3.79 9.93 -0.21
N ARG A 380 2.59 9.90 0.40
CA ARG A 380 2.22 10.75 1.55
C ARG A 380 2.68 10.19 2.90
N GLU A 381 2.69 8.87 3.07
CA GLU A 381 2.90 8.21 4.36
C GLU A 381 3.99 7.13 4.29
N ASP A 382 3.84 6.21 3.33
CA ASP A 382 4.65 5.00 3.19
C ASP A 382 4.57 4.11 4.46
N ALA A 383 3.38 4.01 5.07
CA ALA A 383 3.11 3.28 6.32
C ALA A 383 2.45 1.92 6.08
N GLN A 384 2.67 0.98 7.00
CA GLN A 384 2.18 -0.40 6.89
C GLN A 384 0.87 -0.62 7.68
N TRP A 385 -0.19 0.11 7.34
CA TRP A 385 -1.45 0.08 8.10
C TRP A 385 -2.17 -1.28 8.07
N LEU A 386 -2.38 -1.89 9.24
CA LEU A 386 -2.87 -3.26 9.36
C LEU A 386 -4.29 -3.47 8.82
N GLU A 387 -5.17 -2.48 8.99
CA GLU A 387 -6.56 -2.56 8.54
C GLU A 387 -6.66 -2.71 7.03
N ASP A 388 -5.84 -1.94 6.31
CA ASP A 388 -5.71 -1.91 4.86
C ASP A 388 -5.24 -3.26 4.30
N ILE A 389 -4.35 -3.94 5.03
CA ILE A 389 -3.49 -4.97 4.46
C ILE A 389 -4.18 -6.31 4.29
N GLN A 390 -5.08 -6.75 5.19
CA GLN A 390 -5.58 -8.14 5.16
C GLN A 390 -6.13 -8.53 3.79
N HIS A 391 -7.08 -7.75 3.26
CA HIS A 391 -7.70 -8.07 1.97
C HIS A 391 -6.79 -7.74 0.78
N ARG A 392 -5.85 -6.80 0.92
CA ARG A 392 -4.80 -6.56 -0.08
C ARG A 392 -3.83 -7.75 -0.19
N ALA A 393 -3.50 -8.39 0.93
CA ALA A 393 -2.67 -9.59 0.94
C ALA A 393 -3.40 -10.80 0.33
N GLN A 394 -4.72 -10.89 0.49
CA GLN A 394 -5.55 -11.88 -0.23
C GLN A 394 -5.56 -11.60 -1.73
N LEU A 395 -5.72 -10.34 -2.14
CA LEU A 395 -5.64 -9.89 -3.53
C LEU A 395 -4.28 -10.28 -4.12
N ALA A 396 -3.18 -9.91 -3.47
CA ALA A 396 -1.83 -10.18 -3.95
C ALA A 396 -1.57 -11.68 -4.14
N ALA A 397 -2.10 -12.52 -3.25
CA ALA A 397 -2.01 -13.97 -3.39
C ALA A 397 -2.76 -14.49 -4.62
N GLN A 398 -3.98 -14.00 -4.84
CA GLN A 398 -4.88 -14.47 -5.90
C GLN A 398 -4.55 -13.92 -7.29
N TRP A 399 -3.99 -12.72 -7.36
CA TRP A 399 -3.70 -12.01 -8.61
C TRP A 399 -2.22 -12.04 -8.98
N PHE A 400 -1.31 -12.06 -8.00
CA PHE A 400 0.14 -12.00 -8.24
C PHE A 400 0.89 -13.24 -7.76
N GLY A 401 0.24 -14.14 -7.01
CA GLY A 401 0.90 -15.27 -6.36
C GLY A 401 1.82 -14.86 -5.20
N ASP A 402 1.73 -13.62 -4.72
CA ASP A 402 2.60 -13.11 -3.65
C ASP A 402 2.03 -13.40 -2.26
N THR A 403 2.89 -13.95 -1.40
CA THR A 403 2.65 -14.05 0.04
C THR A 403 3.80 -13.48 0.87
N ALA A 404 4.89 -13.03 0.24
CA ALA A 404 6.09 -12.64 0.96
C ALA A 404 5.85 -11.35 1.77
N LEU A 405 5.20 -10.34 1.17
CA LEU A 405 4.87 -9.09 1.88
C LEU A 405 3.90 -9.32 3.05
N ARG A 406 3.02 -10.32 2.96
CA ARG A 406 2.15 -10.72 4.09
C ARG A 406 2.97 -11.24 5.27
N GLN A 407 4.01 -12.02 4.98
CA GLN A 407 4.89 -12.60 5.99
C GLN A 407 5.77 -11.54 6.65
N VAL A 408 6.22 -10.56 5.86
CA VAL A 408 6.85 -9.33 6.37
C VAL A 408 5.93 -8.62 7.36
N THR A 409 4.66 -8.43 7.01
CA THR A 409 3.70 -7.78 7.92
C THR A 409 3.52 -8.53 9.23
N LEU A 410 3.33 -9.86 9.15
CA LEU A 410 3.22 -10.67 10.35
C LEU A 410 4.45 -10.53 11.27
N ARG A 411 5.64 -10.47 10.69
CA ARG A 411 6.91 -10.31 11.42
C ARG A 411 7.04 -8.92 12.04
N HIS A 412 6.93 -7.84 11.26
CA HIS A 412 7.09 -6.47 11.75
C HIS A 412 6.14 -6.16 12.92
N THR A 413 4.88 -6.61 12.84
CA THR A 413 3.91 -6.41 13.94
C THR A 413 4.30 -7.14 15.22
N VAL A 414 4.89 -8.33 15.12
CA VAL A 414 5.35 -9.10 16.28
C VAL A 414 6.63 -8.53 16.87
N GLU A 415 7.59 -8.17 16.02
CA GLU A 415 8.84 -7.51 16.43
C GLU A 415 8.59 -6.20 17.16
N GLN A 416 7.49 -5.52 16.81
CA GLN A 416 7.09 -4.26 17.44
C GLN A 416 5.89 -4.35 18.40
N GLN A 417 5.51 -5.55 18.84
CA GLN A 417 4.45 -5.71 19.84
C GLN A 417 4.88 -5.04 21.15
N THR A 418 4.05 -4.17 21.70
CA THR A 418 4.41 -3.37 22.87
C THR A 418 4.45 -4.22 24.15
N ALA A 419 5.07 -3.68 25.21
CA ALA A 419 5.13 -4.35 26.51
C ALA A 419 3.73 -4.67 27.08
N SER A 420 2.73 -3.83 26.79
CA SER A 420 1.34 -4.06 27.21
C SER A 420 0.71 -5.28 26.51
N GLY A 421 1.24 -5.71 25.37
CA GLY A 421 0.66 -6.77 24.54
C GLY A 421 -0.10 -6.25 23.33
N ARG A 422 -0.29 -4.94 23.21
CA ARG A 422 -0.90 -4.33 22.01
C ARG A 422 0.03 -4.42 20.81
N PHE A 423 -0.58 -4.52 19.64
CA PHE A 423 0.11 -4.30 18.38
C PHE A 423 0.09 -2.82 18.03
N ARG A 424 1.20 -2.33 17.48
CA ARG A 424 1.19 -1.09 16.70
C ARG A 424 0.54 -1.36 15.36
N VAL A 425 -0.21 -0.39 14.85
CA VAL A 425 -1.07 -0.61 13.68
C VAL A 425 -0.45 -0.21 12.35
N PHE A 426 0.78 0.33 12.34
CA PHE A 426 1.57 0.55 11.12
C PHE A 426 3.08 0.26 11.28
N PRO A 427 3.49 -0.93 11.74
CA PRO A 427 4.90 -1.24 12.01
C PRO A 427 5.73 -1.42 10.72
N PRO A 428 7.03 -1.06 10.68
CA PRO A 428 7.81 -0.40 11.72
C PRO A 428 7.49 1.10 11.83
N GLU A 429 7.29 1.56 13.05
CA GLU A 429 7.21 3.00 13.40
C GLU A 429 8.09 3.29 14.64
N ASP A 430 8.18 4.51 15.13
CA ASP A 430 8.98 4.80 16.33
C ASP A 430 8.46 6.05 17.08
N TYR A 431 7.16 6.11 17.27
CA TYR A 431 6.55 7.16 18.08
C TYR A 431 6.60 6.85 19.59
N GLU A 432 7.60 6.09 20.08
CA GLU A 432 7.74 5.67 21.48
C GLU A 432 6.41 5.15 22.08
N GLU A 433 6.05 5.47 23.33
CA GLU A 433 4.75 5.10 23.95
C GLU A 433 3.53 5.74 23.26
N GLN A 434 3.74 6.71 22.37
CA GLN A 434 2.71 7.46 21.64
C GLN A 434 2.32 6.84 20.30
N GLY A 435 3.00 5.76 19.88
CA GLY A 435 2.64 5.11 18.62
C GLY A 435 1.26 4.48 18.66
N LEU A 436 0.66 4.38 17.48
CA LEU A 436 -0.76 4.13 17.37
C LEU A 436 -1.06 2.65 17.55
N GLN A 437 -1.94 2.36 18.51
CA GLN A 437 -2.27 1.01 18.96
C GLN A 437 -3.78 0.82 19.03
N THR A 438 -4.48 1.22 17.98
CA THR A 438 -5.94 1.14 17.89
C THR A 438 -6.37 -0.32 17.92
N LEU A 439 -7.24 -0.69 18.86
CA LEU A 439 -7.51 -2.09 19.15
C LEU A 439 -8.16 -2.83 17.98
N ASP A 440 -9.10 -2.19 17.29
CA ASP A 440 -9.85 -2.76 16.16
C ASP A 440 -9.04 -2.85 14.85
N TRP A 441 -8.01 -2.03 14.67
CA TRP A 441 -7.09 -2.22 13.53
C TRP A 441 -5.98 -3.21 13.90
N GLY A 442 -5.53 -3.24 15.15
CA GLY A 442 -4.56 -4.22 15.64
C GLY A 442 -5.09 -5.67 15.58
N ILE A 443 -6.39 -5.88 15.83
CA ILE A 443 -6.99 -7.22 15.79
C ILE A 443 -7.03 -7.83 14.37
N VAL A 444 -6.94 -7.00 13.32
CA VAL A 444 -6.88 -7.45 11.93
C VAL A 444 -5.66 -8.34 11.67
N TRP A 445 -4.58 -8.18 12.44
CA TRP A 445 -3.41 -9.06 12.38
C TRP A 445 -3.77 -10.55 12.58
N ILE A 446 -4.79 -10.85 13.38
CA ILE A 446 -5.30 -12.23 13.55
C ILE A 446 -5.85 -12.78 12.22
N GLY A 447 -6.52 -11.93 11.44
CA GLY A 447 -6.98 -12.25 10.09
C GLY A 447 -5.83 -12.53 9.13
N ILE A 448 -4.79 -11.69 9.15
CA ILE A 448 -3.59 -11.86 8.33
C ILE A 448 -2.91 -13.20 8.65
N LEU A 449 -2.78 -13.56 9.93
CA LEU A 449 -2.19 -14.83 10.36
C LEU A 449 -3.06 -16.02 9.95
N TYR A 450 -4.38 -15.88 10.07
CA TYR A 450 -5.33 -16.89 9.61
C TYR A 450 -5.22 -17.13 8.11
N ASP A 451 -5.16 -16.08 7.32
CA ASP A 451 -5.06 -16.16 5.86
C ASP A 451 -3.70 -16.74 5.42
N ASP A 452 -2.60 -16.43 6.11
CA ASP A 452 -1.28 -17.06 5.88
C ASP A 452 -1.32 -18.57 6.17
N TRP A 453 -1.91 -19.00 7.29
CA TRP A 453 -2.07 -20.42 7.61
C TRP A 453 -2.98 -21.14 6.62
N MET A 454 -4.11 -20.54 6.25
CA MET A 454 -5.02 -21.11 5.24
C MET A 454 -4.32 -21.27 3.88
N TRP A 455 -3.47 -20.32 3.51
CA TRP A 455 -2.70 -20.39 2.28
C TRP A 455 -1.60 -21.45 2.32
N THR A 456 -0.74 -21.42 3.34
CA THR A 456 0.46 -22.27 3.42
C THR A 456 0.14 -23.69 3.90
N GLY A 457 -0.84 -23.84 4.80
CA GLY A 457 -1.08 -25.07 5.54
C GLY A 457 -0.04 -25.36 6.63
N GLU A 458 0.94 -24.47 6.83
CA GLU A 458 2.07 -24.69 7.73
C GLU A 458 1.79 -24.18 9.13
N THR A 459 2.11 -24.99 10.14
CA THR A 459 1.89 -24.62 11.55
C THR A 459 3.12 -24.02 12.24
N ALA A 460 4.29 -24.02 11.60
CA ALA A 460 5.53 -23.54 12.23
C ALA A 460 5.47 -22.04 12.58
N ARG A 461 5.09 -21.20 11.61
CA ARG A 461 4.90 -19.75 11.81
C ARG A 461 3.78 -19.45 12.81
N LEU A 462 2.69 -20.20 12.72
CA LEU A 462 1.60 -20.09 13.68
C LEU A 462 2.07 -20.39 15.11
N ARG A 463 2.82 -21.47 15.33
CA ARG A 463 3.40 -21.78 16.66
C ARG A 463 4.35 -20.68 17.13
N LYS A 464 5.18 -20.13 16.22
CA LYS A 464 6.10 -19.02 16.51
C LYS A 464 5.36 -17.79 17.04
N TYR A 465 4.25 -17.41 16.41
CA TYR A 465 3.52 -16.17 16.75
C TYR A 465 2.34 -16.36 17.71
N PHE A 466 2.01 -17.60 18.09
CA PHE A 466 0.92 -17.89 19.02
C PHE A 466 1.05 -17.17 20.38
N PRO A 467 2.24 -17.05 21.01
CA PRO A 467 2.38 -16.28 22.24
C PRO A 467 2.00 -14.80 22.08
N ASN A 468 2.34 -14.20 20.94
CA ASN A 468 1.99 -12.80 20.64
C ASN A 468 0.47 -12.63 20.45
N LEU A 469 -0.18 -13.59 19.79
CA LEU A 469 -1.64 -13.66 19.66
C LEU A 469 -2.32 -13.71 21.03
N VAL A 470 -1.84 -14.57 21.93
CA VAL A 470 -2.38 -14.70 23.29
C VAL A 470 -2.26 -13.37 24.03
N ARG A 471 -1.07 -12.75 24.05
CA ARG A 471 -0.85 -11.45 24.69
C ARG A 471 -1.78 -10.36 24.15
N PHE A 472 -1.96 -10.29 22.83
CA PHE A 472 -2.85 -9.30 22.22
C PHE A 472 -4.30 -9.54 22.63
N LEU A 473 -4.76 -10.79 22.57
CA LEU A 473 -6.11 -11.13 22.98
C LEU A 473 -6.33 -10.86 24.47
N ASP A 474 -5.38 -11.16 25.35
CA ASP A 474 -5.45 -10.81 26.78
C ASP A 474 -5.67 -9.30 27.00
N VAL A 475 -5.05 -8.45 26.18
CA VAL A 475 -5.35 -7.01 26.18
C VAL A 475 -6.78 -6.76 25.72
N ALA A 476 -7.20 -7.25 24.55
CA ALA A 476 -8.56 -7.04 24.05
C ALA A 476 -9.61 -7.48 25.09
N HIS A 477 -9.35 -8.60 25.76
CA HIS A 477 -10.12 -9.14 26.86
C HIS A 477 -10.18 -8.24 28.09
N SER A 478 -9.08 -7.57 28.44
CA SER A 478 -9.08 -6.59 29.54
C SER A 478 -9.92 -5.34 29.20
N GLN A 479 -10.15 -5.08 27.91
CA GLN A 479 -10.90 -3.92 27.40
C GLN A 479 -12.37 -4.26 27.13
N THR A 480 -12.92 -5.28 27.80
CA THR A 480 -14.35 -5.60 27.75
C THR A 480 -15.10 -5.18 29.02
N ASN A 481 -16.37 -4.79 28.88
CA ASN A 481 -17.26 -4.60 30.01
C ASN A 481 -17.66 -5.95 30.66
N SER A 482 -18.49 -5.91 31.72
CA SER A 482 -18.97 -7.12 32.42
C SER A 482 -19.80 -8.08 31.55
N GLU A 483 -20.32 -7.59 30.42
CA GLU A 483 -21.10 -8.36 29.45
C GLU A 483 -20.20 -9.00 28.37
N GLY A 484 -18.90 -8.65 28.35
CA GLY A 484 -17.93 -9.14 27.38
C GLY A 484 -17.83 -8.35 26.08
N LEU A 485 -18.44 -7.16 26.01
CA LEU A 485 -18.35 -6.25 24.87
C LEU A 485 -17.17 -5.29 25.01
N LEU A 486 -16.43 -5.06 23.93
CA LEU A 486 -15.31 -4.11 23.89
C LEU A 486 -15.79 -2.69 24.19
N VAL A 487 -15.04 -2.02 25.04
CA VAL A 487 -15.20 -0.62 25.47
C VAL A 487 -13.85 0.10 25.42
N ASP A 488 -13.07 -0.20 24.38
CA ASP A 488 -11.77 0.40 24.13
C ASP A 488 -11.91 1.78 23.48
N ARG A 489 -11.27 2.79 24.07
CA ARG A 489 -11.33 4.20 23.60
C ARG A 489 -10.51 4.48 22.35
N THR A 490 -9.68 3.53 21.92
CA THR A 490 -8.75 3.69 20.79
C THR A 490 -9.31 3.18 19.48
N CYS A 491 -10.47 2.51 19.47
CA CYS A 491 -11.05 1.98 18.23
C CYS A 491 -11.36 3.09 17.21
N MET A 492 -11.24 2.77 15.93
CA MET A 492 -11.40 3.71 14.81
C MET A 492 -12.65 3.47 13.95
N THR A 493 -13.26 2.29 14.03
CA THR A 493 -14.50 1.92 13.31
C THR A 493 -14.41 2.15 11.79
N ASP A 494 -15.54 2.44 11.13
CA ASP A 494 -15.55 3.12 9.83
C ASP A 494 -15.14 4.60 9.96
N LEU A 495 -13.84 4.83 9.83
CA LEU A 495 -13.18 6.11 10.10
C LEU A 495 -13.82 7.29 9.33
N ARG A 496 -13.93 8.44 10.01
CA ARG A 496 -14.50 9.71 9.51
C ARG A 496 -15.99 9.67 9.15
N CYS A 497 -16.70 8.56 9.35
CA CYS A 497 -18.12 8.45 9.02
C CYS A 497 -18.99 7.89 10.13
N ALA A 498 -18.57 6.80 10.78
CA ALA A 498 -19.41 6.17 11.79
C ALA A 498 -19.54 7.02 13.07
N LEU A 499 -20.73 7.00 13.64
CA LEU A 499 -21.03 7.57 14.94
C LEU A 499 -20.15 6.93 16.02
N ARG A 500 -19.56 7.76 16.88
CA ARG A 500 -18.69 7.33 17.98
C ARG A 500 -19.47 7.27 19.29
N ALA A 501 -19.21 6.25 20.11
CA ALA A 501 -19.82 6.10 21.43
C ALA A 501 -19.14 6.99 22.47
N ASN A 502 -19.94 7.57 23.37
CA ASN A 502 -19.41 8.12 24.61
C ASN A 502 -19.38 7.03 25.68
N LEU A 503 -18.22 6.38 25.82
CA LEU A 503 -18.03 5.27 26.76
C LEU A 503 -18.22 5.68 28.23
N ASN A 504 -18.10 6.97 28.58
CA ASN A 504 -18.40 7.45 29.95
C ASN A 504 -19.89 7.34 30.30
N ASN A 505 -20.75 7.35 29.29
CA ASN A 505 -22.20 7.21 29.44
C ASN A 505 -22.66 5.76 29.33
N GLY A 506 -21.72 4.80 29.34
CA GLY A 506 -22.00 3.37 29.14
C GLY A 506 -22.41 3.01 27.71
N GLU A 507 -22.19 3.90 26.74
CA GLU A 507 -22.44 3.59 25.33
C GLU A 507 -21.42 2.59 24.79
N ILE A 508 -21.79 1.85 23.75
CA ILE A 508 -20.98 0.78 23.16
C ILE A 508 -21.09 0.83 21.65
N GLU A 509 -20.03 0.45 20.95
CA GLU A 509 -19.94 0.46 19.49
C GLU A 509 -20.11 -0.94 18.90
N SER A 510 -20.87 -1.06 17.82
CA SER A 510 -21.16 -2.36 17.20
C SER A 510 -20.04 -2.87 16.31
N ILE A 511 -19.38 -2.00 15.53
CA ILE A 511 -18.35 -2.39 14.54
C ILE A 511 -17.15 -3.07 15.21
N PRO A 512 -16.46 -2.47 16.21
CA PRO A 512 -15.35 -3.14 16.89
C PRO A 512 -15.76 -4.47 17.54
N ASN A 513 -16.97 -4.54 18.11
CA ASN A 513 -17.49 -5.76 18.71
C ASN A 513 -17.79 -6.86 17.67
N ALA A 514 -18.26 -6.49 16.47
CA ALA A 514 -18.46 -7.43 15.38
C ALA A 514 -17.14 -8.00 14.87
N TRP A 515 -16.11 -7.15 14.73
CA TRP A 515 -14.77 -7.57 14.33
C TRP A 515 -14.13 -8.46 15.38
N TYR A 516 -14.24 -8.10 16.66
CA TYR A 516 -13.74 -8.90 17.77
C TYR A 516 -14.34 -10.30 17.81
N TYR A 517 -15.66 -10.44 17.66
CA TYR A 517 -16.29 -11.75 17.51
C TYR A 517 -15.73 -12.54 16.32
N GLY A 518 -15.61 -11.89 15.16
CA GLY A 518 -15.08 -12.50 13.95
C GLY A 518 -13.65 -13.01 14.09
N PHE A 519 -12.76 -12.19 14.62
CA PHE A 519 -11.35 -12.53 14.78
C PHE A 519 -11.11 -13.49 15.95
N LEU A 520 -11.96 -13.52 16.99
CA LEU A 520 -11.95 -14.61 17.97
C LEU A 520 -12.18 -15.96 17.29
N LYS A 521 -13.09 -16.07 16.31
CA LYS A 521 -13.30 -17.32 15.55
C LYS A 521 -12.07 -17.74 14.77
N ASN A 522 -11.37 -16.78 14.15
CA ASN A 522 -10.10 -17.05 13.49
C ASN A 522 -9.06 -17.54 14.52
N ALA A 523 -8.94 -16.89 15.66
CA ALA A 523 -8.01 -17.27 16.72
C ALA A 523 -8.30 -18.67 17.30
N ILE A 524 -9.58 -19.03 17.50
CA ILE A 524 -10.01 -20.37 17.93
C ILE A 524 -9.54 -21.41 16.93
N THR A 525 -9.81 -21.19 15.63
CA THR A 525 -9.39 -22.11 14.57
C THR A 525 -7.87 -22.29 14.55
N LEU A 526 -7.13 -21.19 14.71
CA LEU A 526 -5.67 -21.22 14.79
C LEU A 526 -5.17 -21.99 16.02
N ALA A 527 -5.77 -21.79 17.19
CA ALA A 527 -5.42 -22.52 18.41
C ALA A 527 -5.66 -24.02 18.25
N GLU A 528 -6.81 -24.42 17.71
CA GLU A 528 -7.14 -25.82 17.42
C GLU A 528 -6.14 -26.46 16.46
N ALA A 529 -5.76 -25.75 15.39
CA ALA A 529 -4.80 -26.22 14.39
C ALA A 529 -3.42 -26.60 14.97
N ILE A 530 -3.05 -26.03 16.12
CA ILE A 530 -1.79 -26.34 16.81
C ILE A 530 -1.95 -27.08 18.13
N GLY A 531 -3.17 -27.55 18.43
CA GLY A 531 -3.50 -28.35 19.62
C GLY A 531 -3.64 -27.55 20.92
N LYS A 532 -3.91 -26.24 20.86
CA LYS A 532 -4.08 -25.36 22.02
C LYS A 532 -5.55 -25.27 22.45
N GLN A 533 -6.07 -26.36 22.99
CA GLN A 533 -7.49 -26.50 23.36
C GLN A 533 -7.96 -25.55 24.47
N ASN A 534 -7.14 -25.28 25.49
CA ASN A 534 -7.53 -24.41 26.60
C ASN A 534 -7.81 -22.96 26.16
N PRO A 535 -6.88 -22.28 25.43
CA PRO A 535 -7.18 -20.98 24.82
C PRO A 535 -8.40 -21.01 23.90
N ALA A 536 -8.52 -22.03 23.03
CA ALA A 536 -9.66 -22.16 22.12
C ALA A 536 -11.01 -22.17 22.86
N ASN A 537 -11.14 -23.00 23.90
CA ASN A 537 -12.36 -23.10 24.71
C ASN A 537 -12.67 -21.80 25.49
N GLU A 538 -11.64 -21.08 25.94
CA GLU A 538 -11.83 -19.79 26.58
C GLU A 538 -12.34 -18.74 25.59
N TRP A 539 -11.69 -18.61 24.44
CA TRP A 539 -12.07 -17.67 23.39
C TRP A 539 -13.45 -17.98 22.82
N LEU A 540 -13.82 -19.26 22.71
CA LEU A 540 -15.17 -19.66 22.35
C LEU A 540 -16.21 -19.13 23.34
N ARG A 541 -16.00 -19.31 24.65
CA ARG A 541 -16.92 -18.77 25.68
C ARG A 541 -17.05 -17.25 25.59
N ARG A 542 -15.99 -16.55 25.19
CA ARG A 542 -15.98 -15.10 25.01
C ARG A 542 -16.73 -14.67 23.75
N ALA A 543 -16.50 -15.35 22.63
CA ALA A 543 -17.23 -15.13 21.39
C ALA A 543 -18.74 -15.34 21.59
N GLU A 544 -19.13 -16.37 22.34
CA GLU A 544 -20.54 -16.64 22.67
C GLU A 544 -21.18 -15.53 23.52
N ARG A 545 -20.43 -14.89 24.43
CA ARG A 545 -20.91 -13.71 25.16
C ARG A 545 -21.17 -12.53 24.23
N VAL A 546 -20.21 -12.20 23.35
CA VAL A 546 -20.41 -11.12 22.36
C VAL A 546 -21.63 -11.41 21.48
N ARG A 547 -21.76 -12.65 20.97
CA ARG A 547 -22.89 -13.07 20.14
C ARG A 547 -24.23 -12.95 20.87
N LYS A 548 -24.28 -13.31 22.15
CA LYS A 548 -25.48 -13.20 22.99
C LYS A 548 -25.93 -11.75 23.15
N GLU A 549 -24.98 -10.83 23.33
CA GLU A 549 -25.29 -9.43 23.66
C GLU A 549 -25.47 -8.54 22.42
N PHE A 550 -24.93 -8.93 21.27
CA PHE A 550 -24.99 -8.18 20.01
C PHE A 550 -26.40 -7.81 19.52
N PRO A 551 -27.48 -8.61 19.71
CA PRO A 551 -28.82 -8.24 19.27
C PRO A 551 -29.32 -6.88 19.78
N ARG A 552 -28.75 -6.32 20.85
CA ARG A 552 -29.05 -4.96 21.34
C ARG A 552 -28.81 -3.85 20.30
N PHE A 553 -27.90 -4.08 19.37
CA PHE A 553 -27.59 -3.14 18.28
C PHE A 553 -28.64 -3.19 17.17
N ILE A 554 -29.55 -4.18 17.15
CA ILE A 554 -30.59 -4.29 16.14
C ILE A 554 -31.81 -3.50 16.58
N ASN A 555 -32.13 -2.43 15.86
CA ASN A 555 -33.27 -1.61 16.21
C ASN A 555 -34.60 -2.35 15.97
N GLN A 556 -35.52 -2.25 16.93
CA GLN A 556 -36.80 -2.95 16.93
C GLN A 556 -37.99 -2.07 16.54
N ALA A 557 -37.79 -0.75 16.42
CA ALA A 557 -38.87 0.23 16.29
C ALA A 557 -38.71 1.18 15.10
N GLY A 558 -39.83 1.76 14.65
CA GLY A 558 -39.84 2.86 13.68
C GLY A 558 -39.36 2.49 12.27
N PRO A 559 -39.02 3.49 11.44
CA PRO A 559 -38.63 3.29 10.03
C PRO A 559 -37.28 2.58 9.85
N THR A 560 -36.47 2.49 10.92
CA THR A 560 -35.15 1.83 10.92
C THR A 560 -35.19 0.45 11.57
N LYS A 561 -36.38 -0.16 11.72
CA LYS A 561 -36.55 -1.51 12.26
C LYS A 561 -35.73 -2.53 11.46
N GLY A 562 -34.95 -3.34 12.17
CA GLY A 562 -34.09 -4.37 11.60
C GLY A 562 -32.72 -3.89 11.16
N LEU A 563 -32.43 -2.59 11.19
CA LEU A 563 -31.08 -2.08 10.94
C LEU A 563 -30.16 -2.27 12.15
N VAL A 564 -28.87 -2.44 11.86
CA VAL A 564 -27.82 -2.49 12.88
C VAL A 564 -27.34 -1.08 13.17
N SER A 565 -27.39 -0.67 14.43
CA SER A 565 -26.86 0.61 14.87
C SER A 565 -25.35 0.58 15.01
N GLU A 566 -24.70 1.73 14.82
CA GLU A 566 -23.28 1.96 15.06
C GLU A 566 -22.99 2.07 16.55
N VAL A 567 -23.93 2.67 17.31
CA VAL A 567 -23.84 2.82 18.77
C VAL A 567 -25.10 2.25 19.43
N TRP A 568 -24.93 1.66 20.61
CA TRP A 568 -26.00 1.40 21.55
C TRP A 568 -25.78 2.23 22.82
N SER A 569 -26.86 2.85 23.31
CA SER A 569 -26.88 3.65 24.52
C SER A 569 -27.78 3.01 25.58
N PRO A 570 -27.38 2.98 26.86
CA PRO A 570 -28.26 2.55 27.95
C PRO A 570 -29.53 3.38 28.07
N VAL A 571 -29.49 4.65 27.66
CA VAL A 571 -30.60 5.61 27.79
C VAL A 571 -31.46 5.63 26.53
N ALA A 572 -30.83 5.70 25.35
CA ALA A 572 -31.51 5.90 24.08
C ALA A 572 -31.67 4.63 23.24
N GLY A 573 -31.06 3.51 23.64
CA GLY A 573 -31.01 2.30 22.85
C GLY A 573 -30.15 2.43 21.59
N PRO A 574 -30.43 1.64 20.52
CA PRO A 574 -29.66 1.64 19.28
C PRO A 574 -29.83 2.94 18.49
N ARG A 575 -28.70 3.59 18.12
CA ARG A 575 -28.66 4.88 17.40
C ARG A 575 -27.47 5.00 16.45
N GLY A 576 -27.64 5.83 15.41
CA GLY A 576 -26.72 5.91 14.26
C GLY A 576 -26.79 4.60 13.48
N PHE A 577 -27.18 4.62 12.21
CA PHE A 577 -27.34 3.40 11.43
C PHE A 577 -26.44 3.51 10.21
N GLY A 578 -25.74 2.43 9.85
CA GLY A 578 -24.76 2.48 8.78
C GLY A 578 -24.62 1.16 8.04
N GLN A 579 -24.23 1.25 6.78
CA GLN A 579 -23.88 0.07 5.98
C GLN A 579 -22.69 -0.67 6.59
N ALA A 580 -21.68 0.02 7.12
CA ALA A 580 -20.51 -0.60 7.75
C ALA A 580 -20.87 -1.46 8.97
N ALA A 581 -21.78 -0.98 9.84
CA ALA A 581 -22.27 -1.74 10.99
C ALA A 581 -23.06 -2.98 10.55
N SER A 582 -23.95 -2.82 9.58
CA SER A 582 -24.75 -3.90 9.00
C SER A 582 -23.87 -4.96 8.34
N VAL A 583 -22.89 -4.54 7.53
CA VAL A 583 -21.95 -5.42 6.85
C VAL A 583 -21.06 -6.15 7.85
N SER A 584 -20.55 -5.48 8.89
CA SER A 584 -19.69 -6.12 9.91
C SER A 584 -20.44 -7.21 10.67
N ALA A 585 -21.70 -6.97 11.06
CA ALA A 585 -22.54 -7.95 11.74
C ALA A 585 -22.79 -9.21 10.87
N VAL A 586 -23.10 -9.00 9.58
CA VAL A 586 -23.36 -10.09 8.64
C VAL A 586 -22.08 -10.84 8.28
N PHE A 587 -21.00 -10.13 7.96
CA PHE A 587 -19.74 -10.70 7.49
C PHE A 587 -19.11 -11.63 8.51
N HIS A 588 -19.15 -11.26 9.79
CA HIS A 588 -18.60 -12.08 10.87
C HIS A 588 -19.57 -13.15 11.39
N GLY A 589 -20.81 -13.18 10.91
CA GLY A 589 -21.80 -14.21 11.25
C GLY A 589 -22.39 -14.04 12.66
N LEU A 590 -22.70 -12.80 13.05
CA LEU A 590 -23.43 -12.50 14.28
C LEU A 590 -24.94 -12.67 14.12
N LEU A 591 -25.43 -12.68 12.89
CA LEU A 591 -26.84 -12.74 12.55
C LEU A 591 -27.19 -14.10 11.91
N THR A 592 -28.43 -14.54 12.11
CA THR A 592 -28.96 -15.71 11.40
C THR A 592 -29.12 -15.40 9.91
N PRO A 593 -29.09 -16.39 9.00
CA PRO A 593 -29.22 -16.12 7.56
C PRO A 593 -30.46 -15.30 7.18
N GLY A 594 -31.60 -15.57 7.82
CA GLY A 594 -32.84 -14.82 7.60
C GLY A 594 -32.84 -13.40 8.18
N ALA A 595 -32.07 -13.14 9.24
CA ALA A 595 -31.86 -11.78 9.76
C ALA A 595 -30.86 -11.01 8.89
N SER A 596 -29.78 -11.67 8.45
CA SER A 596 -28.77 -11.09 7.57
C SER A 596 -29.36 -10.53 6.29
N ILE A 597 -30.23 -11.29 5.60
CA ILE A 597 -30.82 -10.84 4.34
C ILE A 597 -31.68 -9.57 4.53
N LYS A 598 -32.48 -9.52 5.61
CA LYS A 598 -33.33 -8.37 5.93
C LYS A 598 -32.51 -7.12 6.26
N VAL A 599 -31.43 -7.29 7.02
CA VAL A 599 -30.49 -6.22 7.36
C VAL A 599 -29.82 -5.66 6.10
N LEU A 600 -29.34 -6.53 5.20
CA LEU A 600 -28.72 -6.12 3.95
C LEU A 600 -29.73 -5.42 3.02
N GLU A 601 -30.94 -5.93 2.90
CA GLU A 601 -32.00 -5.30 2.10
C GLU A 601 -32.37 -3.92 2.63
N ALA A 602 -32.41 -3.74 3.95
CA ALA A 602 -32.68 -2.45 4.57
C ALA A 602 -31.49 -1.47 4.43
N ALA A 603 -30.26 -1.92 4.65
CA ALA A 603 -29.06 -1.07 4.60
C ALA A 603 -28.64 -0.70 3.16
N PHE A 604 -28.98 -1.53 2.18
CA PHE A 604 -28.73 -1.32 0.75
C PHE A 604 -30.07 -1.20 0.01
N ALA A 605 -30.98 -0.36 0.48
CA ALA A 605 -32.37 -0.33 0.02
C ALA A 605 -32.54 -0.05 -1.48
N ALA A 606 -31.69 0.83 -2.05
CA ALA A 606 -31.75 1.18 -3.46
C ALA A 606 -31.28 0.03 -4.38
N LYS A 607 -31.62 0.12 -5.67
CA LYS A 607 -31.24 -0.89 -6.67
C LYS A 607 -29.72 -0.94 -6.91
N ASP A 608 -29.08 0.21 -6.81
CA ASP A 608 -27.63 0.40 -6.93
C ASP A 608 -26.89 0.13 -5.60
N GLY A 609 -27.59 -0.22 -4.52
CA GLY A 609 -26.98 -0.44 -3.21
C GLY A 609 -26.82 0.83 -2.37
N SER A 610 -27.26 1.99 -2.84
CA SER A 610 -27.27 3.21 -2.03
C SER A 610 -28.14 3.04 -0.75
N PRO A 611 -27.70 3.59 0.40
CA PRO A 611 -28.45 3.48 1.65
C PRO A 611 -29.71 4.38 1.62
N PRO A 612 -30.76 4.04 2.38
CA PRO A 612 -31.91 4.93 2.56
C PRO A 612 -31.55 6.14 3.44
N ARG A 613 -32.44 7.15 3.46
CA ARG A 613 -32.27 8.35 4.31
C ARG A 613 -32.11 7.94 5.78
N GLY A 614 -31.12 8.52 6.46
CA GLY A 614 -30.82 8.24 7.86
C GLY A 614 -29.94 7.01 8.10
N VAL A 615 -29.45 6.37 7.03
CA VAL A 615 -28.43 5.31 7.09
C VAL A 615 -27.16 5.82 6.43
N HIS A 616 -26.05 5.80 7.17
CA HIS A 616 -24.73 6.18 6.69
C HIS A 616 -24.22 5.18 5.64
N ARG A 617 -23.60 5.73 4.60
CA ARG A 617 -22.82 4.97 3.63
C ARG A 617 -21.49 4.58 4.29
N TRP A 618 -20.94 3.42 3.94
CA TRP A 618 -19.58 3.10 4.39
C TRP A 618 -18.55 4.01 3.72
N ASN A 619 -17.48 4.35 4.43
CA ASN A 619 -16.45 5.27 3.94
C ASN A 619 -15.11 4.59 3.63
N ASN A 620 -14.64 3.72 4.54
CA ASN A 620 -13.39 2.99 4.36
C ASN A 620 -13.52 1.96 3.21
N PRO A 621 -12.62 1.98 2.21
CA PRO A 621 -12.66 1.07 1.06
C PRO A 621 -12.58 -0.43 1.37
N THR A 622 -12.03 -0.85 2.53
CA THR A 622 -11.99 -2.27 2.88
C THR A 622 -13.40 -2.86 3.06
N TYR A 623 -14.41 -2.02 3.36
CA TYR A 623 -15.81 -2.43 3.35
C TYR A 623 -16.34 -2.78 1.97
N ALA A 624 -15.71 -2.38 0.88
CA ALA A 624 -16.15 -2.73 -0.46
C ALA A 624 -16.16 -4.25 -0.65
N TYR A 625 -15.06 -4.94 -0.35
CA TYR A 625 -15.02 -6.41 -0.41
C TYR A 625 -16.05 -7.04 0.53
N ARG A 626 -16.12 -6.59 1.79
CA ARG A 626 -17.04 -7.15 2.81
C ARG A 626 -18.49 -6.99 2.40
N ALA A 627 -18.89 -5.82 1.91
CA ALA A 627 -20.24 -5.53 1.44
C ALA A 627 -20.60 -6.37 0.21
N LEU A 628 -19.72 -6.40 -0.79
CA LEU A 628 -19.93 -7.16 -2.02
C LEU A 628 -20.07 -8.67 -1.75
N ARG A 629 -19.23 -9.21 -0.87
CA ARG A 629 -19.32 -10.61 -0.43
C ARG A 629 -20.58 -10.89 0.37
N CYS A 630 -20.93 -10.05 1.34
CA CYS A 630 -22.17 -10.20 2.12
C CYS A 630 -23.42 -10.21 1.24
N LEU A 631 -23.53 -9.27 0.30
CA LEU A 631 -24.64 -9.20 -0.65
C LEU A 631 -24.68 -10.47 -1.53
N SER A 632 -23.54 -10.87 -2.10
CA SER A 632 -23.46 -12.07 -2.95
C SER A 632 -23.81 -13.36 -2.21
N ASP A 633 -23.21 -13.61 -1.03
CA ASP A 633 -23.41 -14.83 -0.25
C ASP A 633 -24.85 -14.97 0.29
N HIS A 634 -25.64 -13.88 0.30
CA HIS A 634 -27.05 -13.86 0.69
C HIS A 634 -28.02 -13.69 -0.49
N GLY A 635 -27.61 -14.04 -1.72
CA GLY A 635 -28.50 -14.06 -2.88
C GLY A 635 -28.79 -12.68 -3.51
N LEU A 636 -28.12 -11.63 -3.06
CA LEU A 636 -28.25 -10.26 -3.57
C LEU A 636 -27.15 -9.92 -4.58
N GLY A 637 -26.64 -10.90 -5.35
CA GLY A 637 -25.51 -10.73 -6.27
C GLY A 637 -25.69 -9.63 -7.31
N LYS A 638 -26.89 -9.44 -7.87
CA LYS A 638 -27.18 -8.32 -8.78
C LYS A 638 -27.00 -6.95 -8.12
N LYS A 639 -27.39 -6.85 -6.85
CA LYS A 639 -27.21 -5.63 -6.04
C LYS A 639 -25.73 -5.42 -5.72
N ALA A 640 -24.97 -6.49 -5.46
CA ALA A 640 -23.51 -6.40 -5.29
C ALA A 640 -22.84 -5.80 -6.53
N ALA A 641 -23.10 -6.32 -7.74
CA ALA A 641 -22.51 -5.74 -8.96
C ALA A 641 -22.97 -4.30 -9.22
N ALA A 642 -24.23 -3.96 -8.94
CA ALA A 642 -24.72 -2.59 -9.08
C ALA A 642 -24.01 -1.63 -8.09
N HIS A 643 -23.81 -2.07 -6.84
CA HIS A 643 -23.07 -1.33 -5.81
C HIS A 643 -21.60 -1.14 -6.16
N PHE A 644 -20.94 -2.18 -6.68
CA PHE A 644 -19.57 -2.05 -7.19
C PHE A 644 -19.48 -0.96 -8.26
N LEU A 645 -20.39 -1.00 -9.25
CA LEU A 645 -20.38 -0.01 -10.32
C LEU A 645 -20.76 1.40 -9.84
N GLU A 646 -21.69 1.54 -8.91
CA GLU A 646 -22.03 2.86 -8.31
C GLU A 646 -20.83 3.49 -7.60
N ARG A 647 -20.09 2.70 -6.82
CA ARG A 647 -18.94 3.22 -6.06
C ARG A 647 -17.71 3.50 -6.93
N TYR A 648 -17.46 2.69 -7.96
CA TYR A 648 -16.16 2.71 -8.67
C TYR A 648 -16.22 3.36 -10.05
N ARG A 649 -17.36 3.34 -10.75
CA ARG A 649 -17.49 3.96 -12.09
C ARG A 649 -17.14 5.45 -12.14
N PRO A 650 -17.45 6.29 -11.12
CA PRO A 650 -17.13 7.72 -11.17
C PRO A 650 -15.64 8.04 -11.37
N TYR A 651 -14.75 7.07 -11.12
CA TYR A 651 -13.30 7.23 -11.25
C TYR A 651 -12.76 6.73 -12.60
N LEU A 652 -13.62 6.34 -13.54
CA LEU A 652 -13.20 5.99 -14.90
C LEU A 652 -13.28 7.19 -15.86
N PRO A 653 -12.42 7.23 -16.90
CA PRO A 653 -11.28 6.34 -17.14
C PRO A 653 -10.00 6.78 -16.41
N ASP A 654 -9.98 7.99 -15.85
CA ASP A 654 -8.74 8.68 -15.52
C ASP A 654 -8.23 8.40 -14.10
N GLY A 655 -9.02 7.80 -13.21
CA GLY A 655 -8.67 7.62 -11.81
C GLY A 655 -8.24 8.93 -11.13
N PRO A 656 -7.51 8.87 -10.00
CA PRO A 656 -7.26 7.68 -9.22
C PRO A 656 -8.49 7.20 -8.45
N LEU A 657 -8.46 5.97 -7.91
CA LEU A 657 -9.37 5.58 -6.83
C LEU A 657 -9.03 6.38 -5.57
N PRO A 658 -10.05 6.81 -4.81
CA PRO A 658 -9.81 7.69 -3.68
C PRO A 658 -9.36 6.90 -2.44
N GLU A 659 -8.71 7.59 -1.50
CA GLU A 659 -8.41 7.04 -0.18
C GLU A 659 -9.70 6.71 0.59
N TYR A 660 -10.66 7.64 0.63
CA TYR A 660 -11.99 7.39 1.20
C TYR A 660 -13.06 7.68 0.17
N PHE A 661 -14.29 7.24 0.43
CA PHE A 661 -15.34 7.22 -0.59
C PHE A 661 -16.40 8.32 -0.42
N ILE A 662 -16.47 8.93 0.76
CA ILE A 662 -17.40 10.02 1.09
C ILE A 662 -16.66 11.36 0.95
N PRO A 663 -17.14 12.30 0.12
CA PRO A 663 -16.56 13.65 -0.01
C PRO A 663 -16.62 14.50 1.27
N GLY A 664 -15.99 15.68 1.23
CA GLY A 664 -16.04 16.64 2.33
C GLY A 664 -15.34 16.12 3.60
N ALA A 665 -16.04 16.18 4.74
CA ALA A 665 -15.51 15.72 6.02
C ALA A 665 -15.19 14.21 6.08
N GLY A 666 -15.68 13.43 5.10
CA GLY A 666 -15.32 12.02 4.94
C GLY A 666 -13.89 11.80 4.42
N GLN A 667 -13.23 12.84 3.89
CA GLN A 667 -11.87 12.81 3.39
C GLN A 667 -10.86 13.45 4.38
N PRO A 668 -9.59 13.06 4.33
CA PRO A 668 -8.50 13.83 4.92
C PRO A 668 -8.33 15.19 4.21
N HIS A 669 -7.66 16.14 4.88
CA HIS A 669 -7.32 17.44 4.27
C HIS A 669 -6.17 17.34 3.25
N ASP A 670 -5.42 16.24 3.32
CA ASP A 670 -4.25 15.91 2.53
C ASP A 670 -4.48 14.59 1.75
N PRO A 671 -5.36 14.58 0.74
CA PRO A 671 -5.73 13.38 0.00
C PRO A 671 -4.57 12.83 -0.85
N THR A 672 -4.58 11.51 -1.07
CA THR A 672 -3.65 10.80 -1.97
C THR A 672 -4.37 10.17 -3.18
N GLY A 673 -3.65 10.06 -4.29
CA GLY A 673 -4.09 9.36 -5.49
C GLY A 673 -3.54 7.94 -5.61
N SER A 674 -2.77 7.45 -4.63
CA SER A 674 -2.01 6.21 -4.75
C SER A 674 -2.31 5.22 -3.62
N HIS A 675 -3.52 5.23 -3.07
CA HIS A 675 -3.88 4.35 -1.97
C HIS A 675 -4.34 2.95 -2.43
N GLY A 676 -3.83 1.89 -1.81
CA GLY A 676 -4.00 0.51 -2.29
C GLY A 676 -5.28 -0.20 -1.86
N TRP A 677 -5.88 0.21 -0.75
CA TRP A 677 -7.02 -0.50 -0.15
C TRP A 677 -8.33 -0.42 -0.93
N ALA A 678 -8.44 0.46 -1.93
CA ALA A 678 -9.59 0.51 -2.82
C ALA A 678 -9.58 -0.62 -3.86
N ALA A 679 -8.46 -1.34 -4.01
CA ALA A 679 -8.37 -2.46 -4.95
C ALA A 679 -9.07 -3.74 -4.48
N VAL A 680 -9.55 -3.82 -3.23
CA VAL A 680 -10.07 -5.06 -2.63
C VAL A 680 -11.30 -5.69 -3.31
N PRO A 681 -12.12 -5.02 -4.15
CA PRO A 681 -13.13 -5.73 -4.95
C PRO A 681 -12.56 -6.80 -5.88
N LEU A 682 -11.27 -6.74 -6.23
CA LEU A 682 -10.60 -7.80 -6.99
C LEU A 682 -10.61 -9.15 -6.27
N VAL A 683 -10.63 -9.16 -4.93
CA VAL A 683 -10.83 -10.38 -4.14
C VAL A 683 -12.23 -10.94 -4.38
N TRP A 684 -13.26 -10.09 -4.37
CA TRP A 684 -14.65 -10.48 -4.61
C TRP A 684 -14.85 -11.09 -6.00
N LEU A 685 -14.17 -10.55 -7.02
CA LEU A 685 -14.23 -11.10 -8.37
C LEU A 685 -13.76 -12.57 -8.40
N HIS A 686 -12.66 -12.90 -7.72
CA HIS A 686 -12.10 -14.27 -7.71
C HIS A 686 -12.80 -15.20 -6.73
N ASP A 687 -13.00 -14.76 -5.49
CA ASP A 687 -13.46 -15.62 -4.41
C ASP A 687 -14.98 -15.83 -4.40
N THR A 688 -15.73 -14.94 -5.05
CA THR A 688 -17.20 -14.90 -4.97
C THR A 688 -17.83 -14.95 -6.37
N VAL A 689 -17.39 -14.09 -7.31
CA VAL A 689 -17.98 -14.09 -8.66
C VAL A 689 -17.53 -15.33 -9.45
N LEU A 690 -16.21 -15.60 -9.53
CA LEU A 690 -15.71 -16.89 -10.02
C LEU A 690 -15.95 -18.01 -8.99
N GLY A 691 -15.99 -17.66 -7.69
CA GLY A 691 -16.46 -18.52 -6.62
C GLY A 691 -15.44 -19.51 -6.08
N VAL A 692 -14.14 -19.25 -6.24
CA VAL A 692 -13.07 -20.18 -5.82
C VAL A 692 -12.53 -19.77 -4.43
N ARG A 693 -12.70 -20.63 -3.42
CA ARG A 693 -12.18 -20.39 -2.06
C ARG A 693 -11.41 -21.60 -1.54
N ILE A 694 -10.48 -21.36 -0.61
CA ILE A 694 -9.74 -22.42 0.07
C ILE A 694 -10.64 -23.09 1.11
N ALA A 695 -10.84 -24.41 1.00
CA ALA A 695 -11.64 -25.19 1.94
C ALA A 695 -10.78 -25.87 3.02
N ARG A 696 -9.52 -26.20 2.69
CA ARG A 696 -8.54 -26.77 3.63
C ARG A 696 -7.22 -26.01 3.55
N PRO A 697 -6.53 -25.79 4.69
CA PRO A 697 -5.22 -25.17 4.72
C PRO A 697 -4.25 -25.80 3.70
N GLY A 698 -3.48 -24.98 2.98
CA GLY A 698 -2.56 -25.45 1.93
C GLY A 698 -3.23 -25.76 0.59
N GLY A 699 -4.53 -25.46 0.42
CA GLY A 699 -5.22 -25.48 -0.87
C GLY A 699 -5.43 -26.84 -1.53
N ALA A 700 -5.22 -27.96 -0.81
CA ALA A 700 -5.47 -29.31 -1.33
C ALA A 700 -6.97 -29.57 -1.61
N LYS A 701 -7.83 -28.85 -0.90
CA LYS A 701 -9.28 -28.83 -1.14
C LYS A 701 -9.77 -27.40 -1.23
N LEU A 702 -10.54 -27.11 -2.28
CA LEU A 702 -11.20 -25.84 -2.53
C LEU A 702 -12.73 -26.00 -2.41
N THR A 703 -13.43 -24.88 -2.39
CA THR A 703 -14.86 -24.81 -2.71
C THR A 703 -15.03 -24.04 -4.01
N TRP A 704 -15.97 -24.47 -4.85
CA TRP A 704 -16.39 -23.73 -6.04
C TRP A 704 -17.89 -23.45 -6.00
N THR A 705 -18.23 -22.19 -5.74
CA THR A 705 -19.60 -21.69 -5.64
C THR A 705 -19.71 -20.35 -6.38
N PRO A 706 -19.80 -20.35 -7.73
CA PRO A 706 -19.87 -19.13 -8.51
C PRO A 706 -21.20 -18.40 -8.25
N VAL A 707 -21.16 -17.08 -8.05
CA VAL A 707 -22.35 -16.26 -7.78
C VAL A 707 -22.82 -15.53 -9.03
N ASN A 708 -24.12 -15.65 -9.35
CA ASN A 708 -24.73 -14.89 -10.44
C ASN A 708 -24.98 -13.43 -10.00
N VAL A 709 -24.15 -12.54 -10.51
CA VAL A 709 -24.25 -11.09 -10.25
C VAL A 709 -25.03 -10.33 -11.33
N GLY A 710 -25.73 -11.04 -12.23
CA GLY A 710 -26.47 -10.45 -13.34
C GLY A 710 -25.64 -10.23 -14.62
N TRP A 711 -24.36 -10.61 -14.62
CA TRP A 711 -23.53 -10.63 -15.81
C TRP A 711 -23.76 -11.93 -16.59
N LYS A 712 -23.80 -11.83 -17.92
CA LYS A 712 -24.22 -12.94 -18.80
C LYS A 712 -23.27 -14.13 -18.73
N GLU A 713 -21.98 -13.84 -18.78
CA GLU A 713 -20.89 -14.80 -18.75
C GLU A 713 -19.71 -14.14 -18.04
N VAL A 714 -19.05 -14.89 -17.17
CA VAL A 714 -17.79 -14.50 -16.53
C VAL A 714 -16.73 -15.55 -16.79
N TYR A 715 -15.50 -15.10 -16.97
CA TYR A 715 -14.34 -15.95 -17.19
C TYR A 715 -13.12 -15.35 -16.52
N GLY A 716 -12.31 -16.17 -15.87
CA GLY A 716 -11.11 -15.71 -15.22
C GLY A 716 -10.27 -16.82 -14.62
N THR A 717 -9.14 -16.42 -14.06
CA THR A 717 -8.14 -17.31 -13.46
C THR A 717 -7.72 -16.72 -12.13
N THR A 718 -7.65 -17.56 -11.10
CA THR A 718 -7.22 -17.16 -9.76
C THR A 718 -6.09 -18.06 -9.29
N MET A 719 -5.07 -17.47 -8.68
CA MET A 719 -4.01 -18.23 -8.01
C MET A 719 -4.53 -18.86 -6.73
N THR A 720 -4.15 -20.12 -6.53
CA THR A 720 -4.37 -20.88 -5.29
C THR A 720 -3.03 -21.38 -4.77
N PRO A 721 -2.95 -21.89 -3.52
CA PRO A 721 -1.70 -22.46 -3.00
C PRO A 721 -1.11 -23.60 -3.84
N ARG A 722 -1.93 -24.26 -4.68
CA ARG A 722 -1.51 -25.37 -5.54
C ARG A 722 -1.31 -24.98 -7.01
N GLY A 723 -1.52 -23.71 -7.35
CA GLY A 723 -1.39 -23.20 -8.71
C GLY A 723 -2.67 -22.52 -9.23
N LEU A 724 -2.69 -22.25 -10.52
CA LEU A 724 -3.77 -21.54 -11.20
C LEU A 724 -5.06 -22.38 -11.24
N CYS A 725 -6.18 -21.72 -11.02
CA CYS A 725 -7.52 -22.27 -11.17
C CYS A 725 -8.31 -21.39 -12.15
N THR A 726 -8.79 -21.96 -13.25
CA THR A 726 -9.51 -21.23 -14.30
C THR A 726 -11.00 -21.56 -14.25
N VAL A 727 -11.83 -20.53 -14.30
CA VAL A 727 -13.30 -20.63 -14.18
C VAL A 727 -13.95 -20.00 -15.40
N LYS A 728 -14.98 -20.66 -15.90
CA LYS A 728 -15.96 -20.10 -16.83
C LYS A 728 -17.38 -20.36 -16.33
N ALA A 729 -18.21 -19.33 -16.24
CA ALA A 729 -19.63 -19.46 -15.90
C ALA A 729 -20.47 -18.70 -16.92
N ASP A 730 -21.15 -19.43 -17.82
CA ASP A 730 -22.13 -18.91 -18.78
C ASP A 730 -23.53 -19.12 -18.19
N TRP A 731 -24.05 -18.06 -17.56
CA TRP A 731 -25.37 -18.06 -16.91
C TRP A 731 -26.51 -18.18 -17.91
N LYS A 732 -26.34 -17.69 -19.14
CA LYS A 732 -27.37 -17.76 -20.18
C LYS A 732 -27.52 -19.20 -20.69
N ARG A 733 -26.42 -19.91 -20.90
CA ARG A 733 -26.40 -21.29 -21.38
C ARG A 733 -26.40 -22.35 -20.27
N GLN A 734 -26.27 -21.94 -19.00
CA GLN A 734 -26.11 -22.82 -17.86
C GLN A 734 -24.91 -23.78 -18.04
N ARG A 735 -23.78 -23.25 -18.54
CA ARG A 735 -22.53 -24.01 -18.72
C ARG A 735 -21.49 -23.48 -17.75
N PHE A 736 -20.93 -24.39 -16.96
CA PHE A 736 -19.95 -24.06 -15.93
C PHE A 736 -18.72 -24.95 -16.12
N SER A 737 -17.54 -24.35 -16.12
CA SER A 737 -16.26 -25.04 -16.22
C SER A 737 -15.32 -24.58 -15.13
N LEU A 738 -14.62 -25.54 -14.53
CA LEU A 738 -13.57 -25.34 -13.53
C LEU A 738 -12.37 -26.20 -13.94
N GLN A 739 -11.21 -25.56 -14.07
CA GLN A 739 -9.94 -26.24 -14.23
C GLN A 739 -9.14 -26.08 -12.94
N LEU A 740 -8.85 -27.19 -12.28
CA LEU A 740 -8.07 -27.23 -11.04
C LEU A 740 -6.59 -27.47 -11.33
N PRO A 741 -5.69 -26.96 -10.48
CA PRO A 741 -4.29 -27.38 -10.51
C PRO A 741 -4.14 -28.86 -10.13
N PRO A 742 -3.07 -29.54 -10.57
CA PRO A 742 -2.79 -30.92 -10.19
C PRO A 742 -2.79 -31.14 -8.67
N GLY A 743 -3.35 -32.26 -8.23
CA GLY A 743 -3.40 -32.62 -6.79
C GLY A 743 -4.41 -31.83 -5.96
N CYS A 744 -5.28 -31.04 -6.60
CA CYS A 744 -6.33 -30.28 -5.95
C CYS A 744 -7.73 -30.90 -6.20
N SER A 745 -8.63 -30.77 -5.24
CA SER A 745 -10.04 -31.17 -5.34
C SER A 745 -10.95 -30.00 -4.96
N ALA A 746 -12.21 -30.00 -5.42
CA ALA A 746 -13.16 -28.94 -5.07
C ALA A 746 -14.53 -29.50 -4.66
N ASP A 747 -15.12 -28.94 -3.61
CA ASP A 747 -16.54 -29.10 -3.30
C ASP A 747 -17.33 -28.12 -4.18
N ILE A 748 -18.19 -28.65 -5.04
CA ILE A 748 -18.88 -27.86 -6.08
C ILE A 748 -20.32 -27.61 -5.66
N THR A 749 -20.72 -26.33 -5.59
CA THR A 749 -22.11 -25.90 -5.40
C THR A 749 -22.51 -25.01 -6.56
N LEU A 750 -23.24 -25.59 -7.52
CA LEU A 750 -23.80 -24.84 -8.64
C LEU A 750 -25.26 -24.47 -8.32
N PRO A 751 -25.73 -23.30 -8.75
CA PRO A 751 -27.12 -22.90 -8.59
C PRO A 751 -28.07 -23.89 -9.27
N ALA A 752 -29.20 -24.15 -8.61
CA ALA A 752 -30.15 -25.15 -9.05
C ALA A 752 -30.70 -24.84 -10.45
N ASN A 753 -30.62 -25.82 -11.35
CA ASN A 753 -31.40 -25.81 -12.58
C ASN A 753 -32.89 -25.90 -12.22
N ASN A 754 -33.73 -24.99 -12.72
CA ASN A 754 -35.19 -25.16 -12.75
C ASN A 754 -35.65 -26.32 -13.67
N ARG A 755 -34.76 -27.27 -13.99
CA ARG A 755 -35.06 -28.50 -14.72
C ARG A 755 -34.54 -29.67 -13.88
N SER A 756 -35.48 -30.37 -13.28
CA SER A 756 -35.32 -31.60 -12.51
C SER A 756 -34.41 -32.60 -13.22
N GLY A 757 -33.43 -33.12 -12.46
CA GLY A 757 -32.56 -34.22 -12.88
C GLY A 757 -31.25 -34.16 -12.14
N ALA A 758 -31.10 -35.00 -11.11
CA ALA A 758 -29.80 -35.26 -10.49
C ALA A 758 -28.82 -35.72 -11.60
N LYS A 759 -27.73 -34.98 -11.80
CA LYS A 759 -26.66 -35.39 -12.72
C LYS A 759 -25.44 -35.79 -11.91
N THR A 760 -25.00 -37.03 -12.14
CA THR A 760 -23.71 -37.57 -11.72
C THR A 760 -22.62 -36.99 -12.61
N TRP A 761 -21.63 -36.31 -12.01
CA TRP A 761 -20.50 -35.71 -12.71
C TRP A 761 -19.44 -36.78 -12.96
N ARG A 762 -19.12 -37.10 -14.22
CA ARG A 762 -18.03 -38.03 -14.56
C ARG A 762 -16.70 -37.29 -14.64
N ASN A 763 -15.73 -37.81 -13.89
CA ASN A 763 -14.34 -37.42 -13.95
C ASN A 763 -13.76 -37.76 -15.33
N VAL A 764 -13.37 -36.75 -16.11
CA VAL A 764 -12.55 -36.94 -17.31
C VAL A 764 -11.27 -36.15 -17.08
N ARG A 765 -10.12 -36.81 -17.22
CA ARG A 765 -8.78 -36.28 -16.98
C ARG A 765 -8.64 -34.83 -17.50
N GLY A 766 -8.54 -33.86 -16.57
CA GLY A 766 -8.06 -32.51 -16.87
C GLY A 766 -9.06 -31.34 -16.79
N GLY A 767 -10.34 -31.54 -16.49
CA GLY A 767 -11.28 -30.42 -16.28
C GLY A 767 -12.73 -30.85 -16.07
N PHE A 768 -13.53 -30.00 -15.41
CA PHE A 768 -14.97 -30.19 -15.25
C PHE A 768 -15.72 -29.50 -16.40
N GLU A 769 -16.44 -30.24 -17.25
CA GLU A 769 -17.46 -29.69 -18.15
C GLU A 769 -18.84 -30.31 -17.83
N SER A 770 -19.89 -29.49 -17.93
CA SER A 770 -21.30 -29.89 -17.77
C SER A 770 -21.95 -30.38 -19.06
#